data_AF-A0A976CT60-F1
#
_entry.id   AF-A0A976CT60-F1
#
_cell.length_a   1.000
_cell.length_b   1.000
_cell.length_c   1.000
_cell.angle_alpha   90.00
_cell.angle_beta   90.00
_cell.angle_gamma   90.00
#
_symmetry.space_group_name_H-M   'P 1'
#
loop_
_entity.id
_entity.type
_entity.pdbx_description
1 polymer ?
#
loop_
_entity_poly.entity_id
_entity_poly.type
_entity_poly.pdbx_seq_one_letter_code
_entity_poly.pdbx_strand_id
1 'polypeptide(L)'
;MRPNARPTSSLHLTAVLCALVGCTCGAVAQDMPRQEFQAAMKEAGRVFALDSPGAFSLRAGFGVTIERNHQQINLLSTDAKKAALIDSRPSTTNDATQPTATLGFPEQGCEVLFRFEKLQGIPGVTVQCGVRNTGSTPLRLVSTSPVVMTDVLSEGARQRVRLETPMANAILQPFGIAQNNLSTSQEKLRIAGESYAHGIGCHAPSDMRFSLDGKYRRFLSMVGVDDTGSGSVTFEVHADGKKRFDSGAMFSGQPSRVIDLDLTGVKELRLVVTDAGDGVNFDFADWAEACLIPATDMDHALGLQLTSPLANWVVSPMISQGGEFSARTMDRAFDPLTLREAGGLYDSEGRGIFFGPVGTPVSYLTGHMGNSGNQRATLDLHSEMNSVRVDPGHVRWGQQTVLLSERPEIAQQRWISWVAKSHQARQPKAPLSGWLSWYWLGNQVSEESLREVLDFTTKPAGALRPQVMQIDDGYQRLADQPGMNEKFPSGMQGVASMITTTGAMPGLMVRLENYDPGGIHQFLANVRHAVTSGFRYLKIAEFGNLADPEEKQTQFERKRALYHSIRQAAGEEVYLMVAGNSVDRASVGAVDACRVSGSTERHKLPMGMDASVRSLPFNQQWFTLDTDCYYLAANVDNLPPVLGGWPVVRTWLSMTGLSCGNAMTSDPWHWKSMAPFLRNSEILSPPASESARAIDLGTSAGLHRIVGHLQRPWGHWTVALLWNAGTQTKEISLDFAAAGMDPHKRYAVWSFWDNRFLGIAEKSWTTPAIEPFASQHLCFTPLDQDPLKPTIIGSNLHIWCGAAEFEQVASLHRAMEVDLTDAGARAGDLFLHCAERPKIRTARGCKVTAIDSTGGNIWRVSITDRQRGMAQSLEFGIDQPATRQPWFWVLIALLITSLAFVAWRYLENFRSRQEIARLQQKNALEEERVRIARDLHDELGANLARIGLLTGLAEQAIGDDQKTRQQLERILGATRGLGRQLDSIVWAVDPANDTLESLARYLHGHAEDYLSMAGIRFRFVGMDLPDIPLSSSLRHHLLMITKEVLHNVVKHSGARTVSLHLRHVEGTLFLEIEDDGKGIGAPEGHRHGNGLNNIRKRALASGGTCDFLPGSSGRGTLVRLRVPVHSPNLSPPP
;
A
#
# COMPACT_ATOMS: atom_id res chain seq x y z
N MET A 1 14.33 65.21 -1.53
CA MET A 1 15.40 65.15 -0.51
C MET A 1 16.65 64.57 -1.16
N ARG A 2 17.61 65.44 -1.49
CA ARG A 2 19.03 65.14 -1.70
C ARG A 2 19.76 65.50 -0.39
N PRO A 3 21.07 65.27 -0.22
CA PRO A 3 21.89 64.07 -0.46
C PRO A 3 22.95 63.92 0.67
N ASN A 4 23.90 62.98 0.57
CA ASN A 4 25.36 63.14 0.87
C ASN A 4 26.02 61.75 0.84
N ALA A 5 27.20 61.51 0.26
CA ALA A 5 28.15 62.36 -0.44
C ALA A 5 28.97 61.51 -1.43
N ARG A 6 29.56 62.20 -2.41
CA ARG A 6 30.36 61.70 -3.54
C ARG A 6 31.89 61.98 -3.29
N PRO A 7 32.79 61.61 -4.22
CA PRO A 7 34.16 61.10 -4.00
C PRO A 7 35.28 62.10 -4.36
N THR A 8 36.55 61.70 -4.23
CA THR A 8 37.75 62.25 -4.94
C THR A 8 38.91 61.24 -4.79
N SER A 9 39.48 60.59 -5.82
CA SER A 9 40.37 61.05 -6.91
C SER A 9 41.84 61.34 -6.52
N SER A 10 42.73 60.50 -7.05
CA SER A 10 43.91 60.84 -7.87
C SER A 10 45.28 61.28 -7.29
N LEU A 11 46.31 60.55 -7.75
CA LEU A 11 47.59 60.99 -8.37
C LEU A 11 48.84 61.34 -7.53
N HIS A 12 49.95 60.72 -8.00
CA HIS A 12 51.35 61.22 -8.14
C HIS A 12 52.35 60.98 -6.99
N LEU A 13 53.40 60.16 -7.20
CA LEU A 13 54.72 60.34 -7.89
C LEU A 13 55.80 60.62 -6.83
N THR A 14 56.97 59.95 -6.75
CA THR A 14 58.26 60.32 -7.38
C THR A 14 59.35 59.43 -6.70
N ALA A 15 60.03 58.49 -7.37
CA ALA A 15 61.33 58.54 -8.08
C ALA A 15 62.61 58.68 -7.20
N VAL A 16 63.67 57.91 -7.55
CA VAL A 16 65.09 58.34 -7.85
C VAL A 16 66.17 57.23 -7.63
N LEU A 17 66.80 56.80 -8.75
CA LEU A 17 68.25 56.57 -9.12
C LEU A 17 69.24 55.79 -8.19
N CYS A 18 70.33 55.11 -8.59
CA CYS A 18 71.18 54.96 -9.82
C CYS A 18 72.20 53.78 -9.62
N ALA A 19 72.61 52.99 -10.63
CA ALA A 19 73.96 52.95 -11.31
C ALA A 19 74.56 51.50 -11.28
N LEU A 20 75.38 50.93 -12.20
CA LEU A 20 75.97 51.24 -13.54
C LEU A 20 76.74 49.99 -14.08
N VAL A 21 76.77 49.79 -15.42
CA VAL A 21 77.74 49.05 -16.33
C VAL A 21 77.37 47.58 -16.64
N GLY A 22 77.38 46.99 -17.85
CA GLY A 22 77.79 47.31 -19.23
C GLY A 22 78.17 46.00 -19.97
N CYS A 23 77.98 45.92 -21.30
CA CYS A 23 78.46 44.90 -22.28
C CYS A 23 77.54 43.73 -22.73
N THR A 24 77.78 43.38 -24.01
CA THR A 24 77.03 42.61 -25.01
C THR A 24 77.44 41.13 -25.14
N CYS A 25 76.58 40.36 -25.84
CA CYS A 25 76.81 39.08 -26.56
C CYS A 25 76.71 37.74 -25.81
N GLY A 26 76.01 36.79 -26.46
CA GLY A 26 76.33 35.35 -26.40
C GLY A 26 75.21 34.45 -25.87
N ALA A 27 74.79 33.49 -26.69
CA ALA A 27 73.70 32.55 -26.46
C ALA A 27 73.99 31.43 -25.44
N VAL A 28 72.93 30.66 -25.17
CA VAL A 28 72.81 29.31 -24.60
C VAL A 28 72.13 29.29 -23.22
N ALA A 29 71.02 28.55 -23.20
CA ALA A 29 70.06 28.40 -22.12
C ALA A 29 70.68 27.81 -20.84
N GLN A 30 70.35 28.40 -19.68
CA GLN A 30 70.17 27.69 -18.41
C GLN A 30 69.56 28.57 -17.32
N ASP A 31 68.86 27.88 -16.40
CA ASP A 31 68.44 28.24 -15.04
C ASP A 31 67.31 29.25 -14.81
N MET A 32 66.11 28.68 -14.59
CA MET A 32 65.05 29.34 -13.83
C MET A 32 65.31 29.15 -12.31
N PRO A 33 65.29 30.20 -11.48
CA PRO A 33 65.54 30.10 -10.04
C PRO A 33 64.52 29.17 -9.35
N ARG A 34 65.00 28.32 -8.43
CA ARG A 34 64.19 27.32 -7.71
C ARG A 34 62.95 27.91 -7.02
N GLN A 35 62.97 29.19 -6.62
CA GLN A 35 61.82 29.90 -6.04
C GLN A 35 60.79 30.35 -7.08
N GLU A 36 61.21 30.75 -8.30
CA GLU A 36 60.30 31.05 -9.42
C GLU A 36 59.76 29.75 -10.03
N PHE A 37 60.55 28.68 -10.06
CA PHE A 37 60.07 27.33 -10.42
C PHE A 37 59.05 26.82 -9.39
N GLN A 38 59.28 27.00 -8.09
CA GLN A 38 58.31 26.64 -7.04
C GLN A 38 57.06 27.53 -7.06
N ALA A 39 57.18 28.82 -7.37
CA ALA A 39 56.04 29.72 -7.54
C ALA A 39 55.23 29.39 -8.80
N ALA A 40 55.90 29.13 -9.93
CA ALA A 40 55.29 28.69 -11.18
C ALA A 40 54.66 27.31 -11.07
N MET A 41 55.21 26.38 -10.26
CA MET A 41 54.60 25.08 -9.96
C MET A 41 53.39 25.20 -9.01
N LYS A 42 53.42 26.19 -8.09
CA LYS A 42 52.30 26.50 -7.19
C LYS A 42 51.15 27.21 -7.92
N GLU A 43 51.44 27.96 -8.99
CA GLU A 43 50.45 28.53 -9.93
C GLU A 43 50.01 27.54 -11.03
N ALA A 44 50.92 26.69 -11.54
CA ALA A 44 50.64 25.63 -12.52
C ALA A 44 49.79 24.49 -11.95
N GLY A 45 49.73 24.35 -10.62
CA GLY A 45 48.90 23.36 -9.94
C GLY A 45 47.39 23.57 -10.07
N ARG A 46 46.93 24.60 -10.80
CA ARG A 46 45.51 24.82 -11.11
C ARG A 46 45.10 24.15 -12.42
N VAL A 47 45.27 22.83 -12.43
CA VAL A 47 44.36 21.94 -13.14
C VAL A 47 42.94 22.21 -12.60
N PHE A 48 41.89 22.28 -13.43
CA PHE A 48 40.57 22.70 -12.94
C PHE A 48 40.10 21.77 -11.81
N ALA A 49 39.79 22.37 -10.66
CA ALA A 49 39.42 21.65 -9.45
C ALA A 49 37.89 21.61 -9.28
N LEU A 50 37.35 20.40 -9.20
CA LEU A 50 35.98 20.18 -8.74
C LEU A 50 36.07 19.47 -7.39
N ASP A 51 35.75 20.19 -6.32
CA ASP A 51 35.68 19.60 -4.99
C ASP A 51 34.24 19.22 -4.68
N SER A 52 34.02 17.95 -4.39
CA SER A 52 32.78 17.47 -3.80
C SER A 52 33.01 17.28 -2.30
N PRO A 53 32.40 18.11 -1.42
CA PRO A 53 32.63 18.05 0.01
C PRO A 53 32.44 16.64 0.57
N GLY A 54 33.52 16.05 1.08
CA GLY A 54 33.51 14.73 1.70
C GLY A 54 33.57 13.53 0.75
N ALA A 55 33.64 13.74 -0.57
CA ALA A 55 33.60 12.65 -1.55
C ALA A 55 34.91 12.50 -2.35
N PHE A 56 35.36 13.57 -2.99
CA PHE A 56 36.59 13.55 -3.78
C PHE A 56 37.10 14.97 -4.08
N SER A 57 38.40 15.05 -4.40
CA SER A 57 38.99 16.21 -5.09
C SER A 57 39.40 15.82 -6.50
N LEU A 58 39.04 16.65 -7.48
CA LEU A 58 39.32 16.39 -8.90
C LEU A 58 40.44 17.26 -9.44
N ARG A 59 41.38 16.67 -10.19
CA ARG A 59 42.29 17.37 -11.12
C ARG A 59 42.28 16.68 -12.48
N ALA A 60 41.91 17.41 -13.53
CA ALA A 60 41.83 16.92 -14.91
C ALA A 60 42.59 17.78 -15.93
N GLY A 61 43.43 17.14 -16.75
CA GLY A 61 44.07 17.73 -17.92
C GLY A 61 43.20 17.61 -19.16
N PHE A 62 43.82 17.85 -20.32
CA PHE A 62 43.19 17.66 -21.62
C PHE A 62 44.19 17.02 -22.60
N GLY A 63 43.63 16.44 -23.66
CA GLY A 63 44.38 15.85 -24.74
C GLY A 63 43.72 16.12 -26.08
N VAL A 64 44.51 16.18 -27.14
CA VAL A 64 44.02 16.21 -28.51
C VAL A 64 44.91 15.30 -29.34
N THR A 65 44.31 14.42 -30.12
CA THR A 65 45.06 13.65 -31.11
C THR A 65 44.76 14.20 -32.50
N ILE A 66 45.79 14.67 -33.18
CA ILE A 66 45.72 15.06 -34.59
C ILE A 66 46.49 14.06 -35.45
N GLU A 67 46.16 14.01 -36.73
CA GLU A 67 46.93 13.29 -37.73
C GLU A 67 47.47 14.29 -38.77
N ARG A 68 48.77 14.20 -39.03
CA ARG A 68 49.46 15.00 -40.05
C ARG A 68 50.51 14.13 -40.73
N ASN A 69 50.58 14.16 -42.06
CA ASN A 69 51.49 13.33 -42.85
C ASN A 69 51.40 11.82 -42.50
N HIS A 70 50.18 11.32 -42.27
CA HIS A 70 49.93 9.93 -41.85
C HIS A 70 50.56 9.51 -40.50
N GLN A 71 50.99 10.47 -39.68
CA GLN A 71 51.40 10.23 -38.30
C GLN A 71 50.38 10.83 -37.34
N GLN A 72 49.96 10.04 -36.36
CA GLN A 72 49.18 10.53 -35.23
C GLN A 72 50.10 11.21 -34.22
N ILE A 73 49.69 12.39 -33.78
CA ILE A 73 50.42 13.22 -32.83
C ILE A 73 49.47 13.51 -31.67
N ASN A 74 49.86 13.08 -30.47
CA ASN A 74 49.13 13.34 -29.24
C ASN A 74 49.63 14.65 -28.62
N LEU A 75 48.75 15.65 -28.61
CA LEU A 75 48.95 16.95 -27.99
C LEU A 75 48.33 16.89 -26.58
N LEU A 76 49.11 16.41 -25.62
CA LEU A 76 48.72 16.34 -24.22
C LEU A 76 49.23 17.58 -23.48
N SER A 77 48.39 18.15 -22.61
CA SER A 77 48.83 19.19 -21.66
C SER A 77 49.08 18.59 -20.29
N THR A 78 50.05 17.69 -20.23
CA THR A 78 50.61 17.21 -18.97
C THR A 78 51.81 18.05 -18.53
N ASP A 79 52.25 18.97 -19.40
CA ASP A 79 53.34 19.90 -19.13
C ASP A 79 52.87 21.03 -18.22
N ALA A 80 53.28 20.97 -16.95
CA ALA A 80 52.93 21.94 -15.91
C ALA A 80 53.20 23.40 -16.34
N LYS A 81 54.21 23.63 -17.20
CA LYS A 81 54.52 24.98 -17.72
C LYS A 81 53.45 25.57 -18.65
N LYS A 82 52.63 24.74 -19.28
CA LYS A 82 51.58 25.15 -20.22
C LYS A 82 50.18 25.13 -19.61
N ALA A 83 49.96 24.31 -18.56
CA ALA A 83 48.70 24.23 -17.82
C ALA A 83 48.41 25.49 -16.95
N ALA A 84 49.44 26.23 -16.55
CA ALA A 84 49.34 27.45 -15.72
C ALA A 84 48.55 28.61 -16.38
N LEU A 85 48.27 28.56 -17.68
CA LEU A 85 47.60 29.62 -18.44
C LEU A 85 46.06 29.59 -18.36
N ILE A 86 45.47 28.60 -17.71
CA ILE A 86 44.01 28.49 -17.54
C ILE A 86 43.61 29.17 -16.23
N ASP A 87 43.77 30.49 -16.15
CA ASP A 87 43.28 31.27 -15.02
C ASP A 87 41.76 31.46 -15.15
N SER A 88 41.04 31.01 -14.12
CA SER A 88 39.60 30.91 -13.94
C SER A 88 38.82 32.23 -13.91
N ARG A 89 39.13 33.20 -14.78
CA ARG A 89 38.29 34.39 -14.90
C ARG A 89 37.05 34.01 -15.72
N PRO A 90 35.82 34.14 -15.17
CA PRO A 90 34.62 34.02 -15.97
C PRO A 90 34.73 35.05 -17.10
N SER A 91 34.48 34.60 -18.33
CA SER A 91 34.34 35.47 -19.48
C SER A 91 33.38 36.62 -19.13
N THR A 92 33.88 37.87 -19.17
CA THR A 92 33.02 39.07 -19.06
C THR A 92 32.31 39.37 -20.38
N THR A 93 32.53 38.57 -21.42
CA THR A 93 31.85 38.70 -22.71
C THR A 93 30.71 37.69 -22.78
N ASN A 94 29.48 38.18 -22.99
CA ASN A 94 28.26 37.39 -23.24
C ASN A 94 28.29 36.61 -24.57
N ASP A 95 29.47 36.46 -25.20
CA ASP A 95 29.60 35.80 -26.48
C ASP A 95 30.02 34.33 -26.26
N ALA A 96 29.02 33.44 -26.26
CA ALA A 96 29.19 32.00 -26.06
C ALA A 96 30.05 31.31 -27.15
N THR A 97 30.53 32.05 -28.14
CA THR A 97 31.32 31.53 -29.27
C THR A 97 32.84 31.59 -29.06
N GLN A 98 33.35 32.35 -28.09
CA GLN A 98 34.80 32.51 -27.90
C GLN A 98 35.43 31.43 -26.97
N PRO A 99 36.71 31.07 -27.18
CA PRO A 99 37.43 30.17 -26.28
C PRO A 99 37.78 30.88 -24.95
N THR A 100 37.71 30.16 -23.85
CA THR A 100 38.13 30.62 -22.51
C THR A 100 39.65 30.61 -22.37
N ALA A 101 40.34 29.71 -23.07
CA ALA A 101 41.80 29.64 -23.15
C ALA A 101 42.26 29.04 -24.49
N THR A 102 43.51 29.32 -24.87
CA THR A 102 44.15 28.83 -26.10
C THR A 102 45.59 28.42 -25.83
N LEU A 103 46.02 27.26 -26.34
CA LEU A 103 47.40 26.80 -26.29
C LEU A 103 47.97 26.61 -27.70
N GLY A 104 49.08 27.27 -27.98
CA GLY A 104 49.77 27.16 -29.27
C GLY A 104 50.72 25.98 -29.36
N PHE A 105 50.69 25.30 -30.51
CA PHE A 105 51.62 24.25 -30.92
C PHE A 105 52.23 24.61 -32.29
N PRO A 106 53.22 25.54 -32.32
CA PRO A 106 53.74 26.11 -33.56
C PRO A 106 54.38 25.06 -34.49
N GLU A 107 55.11 24.10 -33.93
CA GLU A 107 55.74 23.00 -34.69
C GLU A 107 54.70 22.14 -35.41
N GLN A 108 53.56 21.91 -34.77
CA GLN A 108 52.46 21.16 -35.32
C GLN A 108 51.46 22.05 -36.09
N GLY A 109 51.72 23.37 -36.19
CA GLY A 109 50.90 24.34 -36.91
C GLY A 109 49.44 24.37 -36.47
N CYS A 110 49.18 24.27 -35.17
CA CYS A 110 47.82 24.34 -34.63
C CYS A 110 47.76 25.04 -33.28
N GLU A 111 46.56 25.44 -32.89
CA GLU A 111 46.24 25.88 -31.54
C GLU A 111 45.14 24.98 -30.98
N VAL A 112 45.25 24.60 -29.72
CA VAL A 112 44.17 23.91 -29.00
C VAL A 112 43.37 24.94 -28.22
N LEU A 113 42.06 24.87 -28.33
CA LEU A 113 41.11 25.81 -27.74
C LEU A 113 40.30 25.13 -26.65
N PHE A 114 39.98 25.88 -25.59
CA PHE A 114 39.24 25.37 -24.44
C PHE A 114 38.02 26.22 -24.16
N ARG A 115 36.95 25.56 -23.72
CA ARG A 115 35.84 26.21 -23.03
C ARG A 115 35.58 25.55 -21.71
N PHE A 116 35.41 26.38 -20.69
CA PHE A 116 35.03 25.97 -19.35
C PHE A 116 33.91 26.87 -18.85
N GLU A 117 32.83 26.27 -18.37
CA GLU A 117 31.71 27.01 -17.82
C GLU A 117 31.21 26.35 -16.53
N LYS A 118 31.15 27.14 -15.45
CA LYS A 118 30.52 26.70 -14.20
C LYS A 118 29.01 26.89 -14.31
N LEU A 119 28.25 25.85 -13.98
CA LEU A 119 26.79 25.91 -14.04
C LEU A 119 26.24 26.75 -12.87
N GLN A 120 25.39 27.74 -13.18
CA GLN A 120 24.75 28.54 -12.14
C GLN A 120 23.73 27.71 -11.36
N GLY A 121 23.86 27.67 -10.04
CA GLY A 121 22.92 26.97 -9.15
C GLY A 121 22.96 25.43 -9.23
N ILE A 122 23.88 24.86 -10.00
CA ILE A 122 24.04 23.41 -10.16
C ILE A 122 25.50 23.07 -9.82
N PRO A 123 25.77 22.06 -8.96
CA PRO A 123 27.13 21.69 -8.58
C PRO A 123 27.78 20.87 -9.71
N GLY A 124 28.19 21.57 -10.77
CA GLY A 124 28.78 20.97 -11.95
C GLY A 124 29.40 21.99 -12.91
N VAL A 125 30.09 21.48 -13.92
CA VAL A 125 30.82 22.26 -14.93
C VAL A 125 30.59 21.67 -16.31
N THR A 126 30.72 22.49 -17.35
CA THR A 126 30.89 22.00 -18.72
C THR A 126 32.29 22.29 -19.22
N VAL A 127 32.80 21.37 -20.02
CA VAL A 127 34.13 21.40 -20.61
C VAL A 127 34.04 21.05 -22.08
N GLN A 128 34.83 21.75 -22.91
CA GLN A 128 34.94 21.47 -24.34
C GLN A 128 36.35 21.78 -24.81
N CYS A 129 36.88 20.94 -25.70
CA CYS A 129 38.16 21.12 -26.33
C CYS A 129 37.99 21.17 -27.85
N GLY A 130 38.84 21.92 -28.54
CA GLY A 130 38.83 22.04 -30.00
C GLY A 130 40.21 22.37 -30.55
N VAL A 131 40.35 22.33 -31.87
CA VAL A 131 41.59 22.64 -32.59
C VAL A 131 41.34 23.72 -33.62
N ARG A 132 42.21 24.72 -33.62
CA ARG A 132 42.38 25.67 -34.73
C ARG A 132 43.59 25.26 -35.55
N ASN A 133 43.42 25.17 -36.86
CA ASN A 133 44.55 24.97 -37.76
C ASN A 133 45.19 26.32 -38.09
N THR A 134 46.42 26.55 -37.62
CA THR A 134 47.18 27.78 -37.88
C THR A 134 48.26 27.59 -38.96
N GLY A 135 48.42 26.36 -39.44
CA GLY A 135 49.33 26.02 -40.53
C GLY A 135 48.75 26.33 -41.91
N SER A 136 49.57 26.10 -42.94
CA SER A 136 49.22 26.32 -44.34
C SER A 136 48.58 25.11 -45.04
N THR A 137 48.51 23.95 -44.39
CA THR A 137 47.91 22.72 -44.94
C THR A 137 46.81 22.21 -44.01
N PRO A 138 45.79 21.50 -44.54
CA PRO A 138 44.80 20.81 -43.70
C PRO A 138 45.47 19.86 -42.69
N LEU A 139 44.84 19.69 -41.53
CA LEU A 139 45.15 18.65 -40.55
C LEU A 139 43.90 17.80 -40.31
N ARG A 140 44.06 16.59 -39.77
CA ARG A 140 42.93 15.74 -39.36
C ARG A 140 42.87 15.66 -37.84
N LEU A 141 41.67 15.77 -37.29
CA LEU A 141 41.40 15.71 -35.86
C LEU A 141 40.83 14.33 -35.53
N VAL A 142 41.62 13.51 -34.85
CA VAL A 142 41.28 12.11 -34.52
C VAL A 142 40.37 12.05 -33.30
N SER A 143 40.74 12.76 -32.24
CA SER A 143 39.98 12.84 -30.99
C SER A 143 40.28 14.15 -30.26
N THR A 144 39.33 14.55 -29.41
CA THR A 144 39.59 15.55 -28.37
C THR A 144 39.20 14.95 -27.03
N SER A 145 40.06 15.10 -26.03
CA SER A 145 39.78 14.67 -24.66
C SER A 145 39.62 15.91 -23.79
N PRO A 146 38.39 16.42 -23.60
CA PRO A 146 38.14 17.57 -22.73
C PRO A 146 38.45 17.29 -21.26
N VAL A 147 38.62 16.01 -20.90
CA VAL A 147 38.94 15.55 -19.56
C VAL A 147 39.91 14.39 -19.67
N VAL A 148 41.17 14.60 -19.28
CA VAL A 148 42.17 13.55 -19.13
C VAL A 148 42.55 13.51 -17.65
N MET A 149 42.00 12.54 -16.92
CA MET A 149 42.37 12.25 -15.54
C MET A 149 43.16 10.95 -15.47
N THR A 150 44.09 10.75 -16.40
CA THR A 150 45.04 9.65 -16.32
C THR A 150 46.19 10.08 -15.43
N ASP A 151 46.63 9.20 -14.54
CA ASP A 151 47.94 9.39 -13.95
C ASP A 151 48.90 9.35 -15.15
N VAL A 152 49.44 10.51 -15.52
CA VAL A 152 50.40 10.69 -16.65
C VAL A 152 51.59 9.75 -16.47
N LEU A 153 51.74 9.20 -15.26
CA LEU A 153 52.77 8.30 -14.84
C LEU A 153 52.27 6.85 -14.70
N SER A 154 51.27 6.38 -15.45
CA SER A 154 51.14 4.92 -15.64
C SER A 154 52.35 4.33 -16.39
N GLU A 155 53.13 5.16 -17.09
CA GLU A 155 54.51 4.85 -17.47
C GLU A 155 55.51 4.98 -16.32
N GLY A 156 55.31 5.92 -15.38
CA GLY A 156 56.14 6.07 -14.16
C GLY A 156 55.91 4.98 -13.10
N ALA A 157 54.74 4.33 -13.09
CA ALA A 157 54.47 3.11 -12.35
C ALA A 157 55.30 1.92 -12.88
N ARG A 158 55.91 2.05 -14.07
CA ARG A 158 56.95 1.12 -14.55
C ARG A 158 58.34 1.40 -13.99
N GLN A 159 58.58 2.49 -13.27
CA GLN A 159 59.79 2.64 -12.46
C GLN A 159 59.65 1.94 -11.11
N ARG A 160 59.07 0.72 -11.08
CA ARG A 160 59.37 -0.20 -9.98
C ARG A 160 60.85 -0.52 -10.12
N VAL A 161 61.66 0.00 -9.21
CA VAL A 161 63.07 -0.38 -9.15
C VAL A 161 63.10 -1.70 -8.42
N ARG A 162 63.20 -2.79 -9.18
CA ARG A 162 63.35 -4.14 -8.61
C ARG A 162 64.60 -4.17 -7.76
N LEU A 163 64.49 -4.72 -6.56
CA LEU A 163 65.66 -4.95 -5.73
C LEU A 163 66.42 -6.13 -6.29
N GLU A 164 67.69 -5.89 -6.57
CA GLU A 164 68.64 -6.91 -6.99
C GLU A 164 69.88 -6.80 -6.11
N THR A 165 70.60 -7.91 -5.92
CA THR A 165 71.80 -7.97 -5.09
C THR A 165 72.88 -6.91 -5.43
N PRO A 166 73.09 -6.48 -6.69
CA PRO A 166 74.07 -5.41 -6.99
C PRO A 166 73.65 -4.02 -6.48
N MET A 167 72.37 -3.82 -6.14
CA MET A 167 71.89 -2.57 -5.54
C MET A 167 72.16 -2.50 -4.03
N ALA A 168 72.46 -3.63 -3.39
CA ALA A 168 72.77 -3.66 -1.97
C ALA A 168 74.18 -3.11 -1.75
N ASN A 169 74.29 -2.10 -0.89
CA ASN A 169 75.57 -1.56 -0.44
C ASN A 169 76.36 -2.58 0.40
N ALA A 170 75.65 -3.52 1.04
CA ALA A 170 76.23 -4.61 1.80
C ALA A 170 75.26 -5.79 1.84
N ILE A 171 75.79 -7.00 1.68
CA ILE A 171 75.07 -8.27 1.88
C ILE A 171 75.91 -9.11 2.83
N LEU A 172 75.33 -9.50 3.97
CA LEU A 172 75.91 -10.44 4.92
C LEU A 172 75.05 -11.70 4.94
N GLN A 173 75.55 -12.78 4.38
CA GLN A 173 74.89 -14.09 4.37
C GLN A 173 75.95 -15.18 4.55
N PRO A 174 76.02 -15.88 5.70
CA PRO A 174 77.07 -16.88 5.96
C PRO A 174 76.90 -18.19 5.18
N PHE A 175 75.68 -18.49 4.69
CA PHE A 175 75.34 -19.76 4.05
C PHE A 175 74.75 -19.52 2.66
N GLY A 176 75.31 -20.14 1.63
CA GLY A 176 74.89 -19.92 0.24
C GLY A 176 75.18 -18.50 -0.28
N ILE A 177 74.65 -18.18 -1.45
CA ILE A 177 74.79 -16.85 -2.09
C ILE A 177 73.39 -16.35 -2.41
N ALA A 178 73.07 -15.10 -2.09
CA ALA A 178 71.82 -14.49 -2.48
C ALA A 178 71.72 -14.41 -4.02
N GLN A 179 70.63 -14.91 -4.58
CA GLN A 179 70.42 -15.04 -6.02
C GLN A 179 69.28 -14.11 -6.48
N ASN A 180 69.48 -13.43 -7.60
CA ASN A 180 68.40 -12.65 -8.21
C ASN A 180 67.52 -13.58 -9.05
N ASN A 181 66.21 -13.51 -8.84
CA ASN A 181 65.18 -14.25 -9.58
C ASN A 181 65.29 -15.79 -9.50
N LEU A 182 66.19 -16.30 -8.65
CA LEU A 182 66.40 -17.72 -8.38
C LEU A 182 66.51 -17.92 -6.87
N SER A 183 66.18 -19.11 -6.40
CA SER A 183 66.41 -19.54 -5.03
C SER A 183 67.91 -19.77 -4.78
N THR A 184 68.31 -19.92 -3.52
CA THR A 184 69.71 -20.26 -3.16
C THR A 184 70.16 -21.61 -3.74
N SER A 185 69.23 -22.49 -4.12
CA SER A 185 69.50 -23.77 -4.80
C SER A 185 69.54 -23.66 -6.33
N GLN A 186 69.52 -22.44 -6.89
CA GLN A 186 69.49 -22.15 -8.34
C GLN A 186 68.22 -22.63 -9.07
N GLU A 187 67.11 -22.78 -8.36
CA GLU A 187 65.79 -23.04 -8.93
C GLU A 187 64.98 -21.74 -9.06
N LYS A 188 63.84 -21.77 -9.74
CA LYS A 188 62.92 -20.61 -9.72
C LYS A 188 62.42 -20.36 -8.29
N LEU A 189 62.29 -19.08 -7.92
CA LEU A 189 61.67 -18.67 -6.65
C LEU A 189 60.26 -19.27 -6.55
N ARG A 190 60.00 -20.07 -5.52
CA ARG A 190 58.67 -20.62 -5.29
C ARG A 190 58.29 -20.60 -3.82
N ILE A 191 57.10 -20.10 -3.52
CA ILE A 191 56.54 -20.10 -2.16
C ILE A 191 55.17 -20.78 -2.21
N ALA A 192 55.01 -21.88 -1.47
CA ALA A 192 53.77 -22.67 -1.40
C ALA A 192 53.26 -23.12 -2.79
N GLY A 193 54.18 -23.48 -3.69
CA GLY A 193 53.87 -23.91 -5.06
C GLY A 193 53.63 -22.77 -6.06
N GLU A 194 53.56 -21.51 -5.63
CA GLU A 194 53.48 -20.37 -6.55
C GLU A 194 54.88 -19.95 -7.01
N SER A 195 55.07 -19.82 -8.33
CA SER A 195 56.36 -19.39 -8.92
C SER A 195 56.40 -17.88 -9.15
N TYR A 196 57.48 -17.24 -8.74
CA TYR A 196 57.71 -15.80 -8.94
C TYR A 196 58.79 -15.55 -9.99
N ALA A 197 58.56 -14.57 -10.86
CA ALA A 197 59.48 -14.26 -11.95
C ALA A 197 60.64 -13.37 -11.48
N HIS A 198 60.44 -12.60 -10.42
CA HIS A 198 61.45 -11.67 -9.89
C HIS A 198 61.54 -11.71 -8.37
N GLY A 199 62.69 -11.35 -7.82
CA GLY A 199 62.94 -11.29 -6.37
C GLY A 199 64.37 -11.62 -6.00
N ILE A 200 64.63 -11.78 -4.71
CA ILE A 200 65.94 -12.21 -4.19
C ILE A 200 65.75 -13.47 -3.34
N GLY A 201 66.27 -14.60 -3.80
CA GLY A 201 66.37 -15.82 -3.01
C GLY A 201 67.61 -15.77 -2.11
N CYS A 202 67.46 -16.15 -0.85
CA CYS A 202 68.51 -16.05 0.16
C CYS A 202 68.43 -17.23 1.15
N HIS A 203 69.35 -17.26 2.10
CA HIS A 203 69.38 -18.27 3.16
C HIS A 203 69.59 -17.59 4.52
N ALA A 204 68.90 -18.06 5.56
CA ALA A 204 69.05 -17.48 6.90
C ALA A 204 70.38 -17.88 7.59
N PRO A 205 70.99 -17.00 8.39
CA PRO A 205 70.70 -15.59 8.50
C PRO A 205 71.19 -14.80 7.26
N SER A 206 70.41 -13.81 6.85
CA SER A 206 70.75 -12.88 5.77
C SER A 206 70.48 -11.44 6.20
N ASP A 207 71.35 -10.50 5.84
CA ASP A 207 71.22 -9.06 6.09
C ASP A 207 71.68 -8.28 4.85
N MET A 208 70.73 -7.69 4.14
CA MET A 208 70.97 -6.90 2.92
C MET A 208 70.62 -5.44 3.16
N ARG A 209 71.53 -4.52 2.84
CA ARG A 209 71.37 -3.07 3.06
C ARG A 209 71.38 -2.30 1.75
N PHE A 210 70.45 -1.37 1.59
CA PHE A 210 70.25 -0.58 0.39
C PHE A 210 70.25 0.93 0.73
N SER A 211 71.07 1.73 0.03
CA SER A 211 70.95 3.20 0.08
C SER A 211 69.73 3.63 -0.69
N LEU A 212 68.84 4.36 -0.04
CA LEU A 212 67.68 4.96 -0.68
C LEU A 212 67.85 6.46 -0.93
N ASP A 213 68.71 7.14 -0.18
CA ASP A 213 68.98 8.58 -0.24
C ASP A 213 67.71 9.47 -0.16
N GLY A 214 66.59 8.96 0.39
CA GLY A 214 65.30 9.65 0.40
C GLY A 214 64.57 9.67 -0.96
N LYS A 215 65.06 8.95 -1.97
CA LYS A 215 64.54 8.94 -3.35
C LYS A 215 63.33 8.04 -3.56
N TYR A 216 62.91 7.29 -2.55
CA TYR A 216 61.86 6.29 -2.65
C TYR A 216 60.79 6.52 -1.57
N ARG A 217 59.53 6.27 -1.91
CA ARG A 217 58.37 6.40 -1.02
C ARG A 217 57.85 5.06 -0.53
N ARG A 218 58.13 3.94 -1.21
CA ARG A 218 57.52 2.67 -0.82
C ARG A 218 58.40 1.46 -1.12
N PHE A 219 58.30 0.42 -0.31
CA PHE A 219 58.87 -0.91 -0.53
C PHE A 219 57.76 -1.95 -0.55
N LEU A 220 57.76 -2.79 -1.58
CA LEU A 220 56.81 -3.88 -1.79
C LEU A 220 57.57 -5.21 -1.95
N SER A 221 57.08 -6.28 -1.34
CA SER A 221 57.59 -7.65 -1.57
C SER A 221 56.57 -8.69 -1.08
N MET A 222 56.62 -9.90 -1.60
CA MET A 222 56.01 -11.08 -1.00
C MET A 222 57.11 -11.94 -0.41
N VAL A 223 56.98 -12.36 0.84
CA VAL A 223 58.03 -13.12 1.55
C VAL A 223 57.54 -14.50 1.98
N GLY A 224 58.44 -15.48 2.00
CA GLY A 224 58.16 -16.84 2.48
C GLY A 224 59.35 -17.78 2.37
N VAL A 225 59.21 -18.98 2.97
CA VAL A 225 60.19 -20.07 2.82
C VAL A 225 60.10 -20.60 1.38
N ASP A 226 61.24 -20.70 0.70
CA ASP A 226 61.30 -21.25 -0.65
C ASP A 226 60.98 -22.75 -0.63
N ASP A 227 60.27 -23.25 -1.64
CA ASP A 227 59.83 -24.66 -1.72
C ASP A 227 60.98 -25.67 -1.78
N THR A 228 62.20 -25.24 -2.11
CA THR A 228 63.41 -26.09 -2.03
C THR A 228 63.94 -26.21 -0.61
N GLY A 229 63.41 -25.41 0.31
CA GLY A 229 63.69 -25.40 1.74
C GLY A 229 62.62 -26.07 2.57
N SER A 230 63.04 -26.57 3.73
CA SER A 230 62.18 -27.17 4.75
C SER A 230 62.41 -26.59 6.14
N GLY A 231 63.25 -25.55 6.24
CA GLY A 231 63.57 -24.86 7.47
C GLY A 231 62.53 -23.81 7.87
N SER A 232 62.90 -22.95 8.81
CA SER A 232 62.03 -21.93 9.37
C SER A 232 62.72 -20.58 9.44
N VAL A 233 62.02 -19.53 8.98
CA VAL A 233 62.65 -18.20 8.84
C VAL A 233 61.77 -17.09 9.37
N THR A 234 62.37 -15.99 9.78
CA THR A 234 61.65 -14.73 10.07
C THR A 234 62.21 -13.62 9.21
N PHE A 235 61.32 -12.90 8.51
CA PHE A 235 61.64 -11.73 7.71
C PHE A 235 61.44 -10.46 8.53
N GLU A 236 62.48 -9.63 8.59
CA GLU A 236 62.40 -8.28 9.15
C GLU A 236 62.78 -7.23 8.12
N VAL A 237 62.09 -6.09 8.14
CA VAL A 237 62.48 -4.92 7.35
C VAL A 237 62.75 -3.76 8.29
N HIS A 238 63.93 -3.15 8.14
CA HIS A 238 64.38 -2.01 8.92
C HIS A 238 64.55 -0.80 8.00
N ALA A 239 64.10 0.38 8.44
CA ALA A 239 64.25 1.65 7.73
C ALA A 239 64.92 2.67 8.65
N ASP A 240 66.05 3.25 8.22
CA ASP A 240 66.90 4.16 9.02
C ASP A 240 67.17 3.63 10.44
N GLY A 241 67.51 2.34 10.54
CA GLY A 241 67.82 1.66 11.81
C GLY A 241 66.61 1.28 12.68
N LYS A 242 65.37 1.54 12.25
CA LYS A 242 64.15 1.14 12.97
C LYS A 242 63.46 -0.04 12.29
N LYS A 243 63.16 -1.10 13.05
CA LYS A 243 62.32 -2.22 12.56
C LYS A 243 60.91 -1.71 12.21
N ARG A 244 60.50 -1.89 10.96
CA ARG A 244 59.20 -1.48 10.39
C ARG A 244 58.28 -2.65 10.11
N PHE A 245 58.85 -3.83 9.89
CA PHE A 245 58.10 -5.06 9.61
C PHE A 245 58.79 -6.26 10.24
N ASP A 246 57.97 -7.23 10.63
CA ASP A 246 58.35 -8.52 11.19
C ASP A 246 57.29 -9.55 10.74
N SER A 247 57.70 -10.61 10.06
CA SER A 247 56.79 -11.66 9.60
C SER A 247 56.38 -12.63 10.71
N GLY A 248 57.07 -12.66 11.85
CA GLY A 248 57.12 -13.83 12.72
C GLY A 248 57.71 -15.05 12.01
N ALA A 249 57.79 -16.19 12.71
CA ALA A 249 58.27 -17.44 12.13
C ALA A 249 57.36 -17.91 10.98
N MET A 250 57.97 -18.19 9.84
CA MET A 250 57.34 -18.74 8.64
C MET A 250 57.92 -20.12 8.35
N PHE A 251 57.08 -21.03 7.86
CA PHE A 251 57.43 -22.43 7.59
C PHE A 251 57.17 -22.80 6.13
N SER A 252 57.88 -23.82 5.63
CA SER A 252 57.68 -24.36 4.28
C SER A 252 56.22 -24.77 4.03
N GLY A 253 55.68 -24.43 2.85
CA GLY A 253 54.29 -24.69 2.45
C GLY A 253 53.26 -23.65 2.91
N GLN A 254 53.65 -22.64 3.70
CA GLN A 254 52.77 -21.53 4.04
C GLN A 254 52.69 -20.50 2.90
N PRO A 255 51.50 -19.90 2.64
CA PRO A 255 51.35 -18.88 1.61
C PRO A 255 52.24 -17.66 1.88
N SER A 256 52.65 -16.98 0.82
CA SER A 256 53.52 -15.80 0.92
C SER A 256 52.84 -14.65 1.68
N ARG A 257 53.64 -13.89 2.42
CA ARG A 257 53.18 -12.73 3.19
C ARG A 257 53.55 -11.44 2.46
N VAL A 258 52.57 -10.58 2.23
CA VAL A 258 52.77 -9.30 1.54
C VAL A 258 53.36 -8.27 2.50
N ILE A 259 54.39 -7.57 2.02
CA ILE A 259 55.02 -6.42 2.65
C ILE A 259 54.69 -5.19 1.81
N ASP A 260 54.15 -4.17 2.47
CA ASP A 260 53.90 -2.86 1.89
C ASP A 260 54.25 -1.77 2.90
N LEU A 261 55.40 -1.11 2.71
CA LEU A 261 55.98 -0.17 3.68
C LEU A 261 56.22 1.20 3.08
N ASP A 262 55.82 2.25 3.82
CA ASP A 262 56.15 3.64 3.52
C ASP A 262 57.61 3.95 3.89
N LEU A 263 58.34 4.47 2.91
CA LEU A 263 59.74 4.85 2.94
C LEU A 263 59.95 6.36 2.73
N THR A 264 58.90 7.17 2.82
CA THR A 264 59.02 8.63 2.62
C THR A 264 60.10 9.22 3.53
N GLY A 265 61.15 9.79 2.92
CA GLY A 265 62.29 10.40 3.61
C GLY A 265 63.33 9.42 4.16
N VAL A 266 63.14 8.11 3.99
CA VAL A 266 64.06 7.06 4.45
C VAL A 266 65.32 7.06 3.61
N LYS A 267 66.48 6.99 4.27
CA LYS A 267 67.80 7.00 3.61
C LYS A 267 68.41 5.62 3.48
N GLU A 268 68.10 4.69 4.38
CA GLU A 268 68.60 3.31 4.37
C GLU A 268 67.46 2.32 4.56
N LEU A 269 67.42 1.28 3.71
CA LEU A 269 66.55 0.11 3.85
C LEU A 269 67.39 -1.13 4.12
N ARG A 270 67.00 -1.93 5.10
CA ARG A 270 67.68 -3.18 5.47
C ARG A 270 66.68 -4.33 5.51
N LEU A 271 66.93 -5.36 4.71
CA LEU A 271 66.15 -6.59 4.61
C LEU A 271 66.90 -7.70 5.36
N VAL A 272 66.26 -8.28 6.37
CA VAL A 272 66.88 -9.28 7.25
C VAL A 272 66.05 -10.56 7.22
N VAL A 273 66.72 -11.69 7.13
CA VAL A 273 66.13 -13.02 7.36
C VAL A 273 66.88 -13.66 8.53
N THR A 274 66.16 -14.14 9.54
CA THR A 274 66.73 -14.90 10.67
C THR A 274 66.26 -16.36 10.62
N ASP A 275 66.98 -17.23 11.31
CA ASP A 275 66.74 -18.69 11.43
C ASP A 275 65.59 -19.05 12.39
N ALA A 276 64.68 -18.09 12.63
CA ALA A 276 63.56 -18.15 13.58
C ALA A 276 63.85 -18.76 14.98
N GLY A 277 65.12 -18.88 15.38
CA GLY A 277 65.55 -19.46 16.65
C GLY A 277 65.70 -20.98 16.70
N ASP A 278 65.57 -21.72 15.59
CA ASP A 278 65.75 -23.19 15.55
C ASP A 278 66.98 -23.68 14.77
N GLY A 279 67.75 -22.74 14.20
CA GLY A 279 69.04 -22.98 13.57
C GLY A 279 68.95 -23.12 12.05
N VAL A 280 70.08 -22.96 11.37
CA VAL A 280 70.15 -22.59 9.95
C VAL A 280 69.86 -23.69 8.91
N ASN A 281 69.38 -24.87 9.31
CA ASN A 281 69.32 -26.00 8.37
C ASN A 281 68.11 -25.86 7.42
N PHE A 282 68.38 -25.75 6.11
CA PHE A 282 67.37 -25.66 5.04
C PHE A 282 66.50 -24.39 5.06
N ASP A 283 67.01 -23.31 5.64
CA ASP A 283 66.35 -22.00 5.76
C ASP A 283 66.46 -21.17 4.47
N PHE A 284 65.98 -21.74 3.36
CA PHE A 284 65.89 -21.02 2.09
C PHE A 284 64.68 -20.07 2.11
N ALA A 285 64.91 -18.80 1.82
CA ALA A 285 63.95 -17.72 1.99
C ALA A 285 63.90 -16.81 0.77
N ASP A 286 62.70 -16.43 0.36
CA ASP A 286 62.49 -15.63 -0.84
C ASP A 286 61.90 -14.26 -0.51
N TRP A 287 62.56 -13.20 -0.99
CA TRP A 287 62.00 -11.86 -1.14
C TRP A 287 61.40 -11.72 -2.56
N ALA A 288 60.28 -12.40 -2.80
CA ALA A 288 59.60 -12.41 -4.09
C ALA A 288 59.04 -11.03 -4.47
N GLU A 289 59.15 -10.68 -5.75
CA GLU A 289 58.75 -9.41 -6.38
C GLU A 289 59.19 -8.15 -5.59
N ALA A 290 60.31 -8.24 -4.87
CA ALA A 290 60.86 -7.15 -4.07
C ALA A 290 61.19 -5.92 -4.94
N CYS A 291 60.55 -4.79 -4.66
CA CYS A 291 60.77 -3.56 -5.42
C CYS A 291 60.55 -2.28 -4.62
N LEU A 292 61.17 -1.19 -5.08
CA LEU A 292 61.05 0.16 -4.57
C LEU A 292 60.22 1.03 -5.53
N ILE A 293 59.44 1.94 -4.95
CA ILE A 293 58.68 2.96 -5.68
C ILE A 293 59.33 4.33 -5.42
N PRO A 294 59.81 5.05 -6.47
CA PRO A 294 60.41 6.38 -6.34
C PRO A 294 59.48 7.40 -5.67
N ALA A 295 60.05 8.33 -4.93
CA ALA A 295 59.39 9.52 -4.42
C ALA A 295 59.34 10.55 -5.57
N THR A 296 58.25 10.55 -6.34
CA THR A 296 57.97 11.59 -7.35
C THR A 296 57.12 12.72 -6.74
N ASP A 297 57.02 13.87 -7.41
CA ASP A 297 56.17 15.04 -7.07
C ASP A 297 54.65 14.68 -7.13
N MET A 298 54.22 13.69 -6.34
CA MET A 298 52.92 13.01 -6.42
C MET A 298 51.74 13.82 -5.85
N ASP A 299 51.99 15.00 -5.29
CA ASP A 299 50.95 15.93 -4.85
C ASP A 299 50.30 16.71 -6.01
N HIS A 300 50.82 16.54 -7.24
CA HIS A 300 50.33 17.20 -8.46
C HIS A 300 49.73 16.26 -9.54
N ALA A 301 49.60 14.97 -9.27
CA ALA A 301 49.06 14.00 -10.24
C ALA A 301 47.58 14.26 -10.59
N LEU A 302 47.24 14.10 -11.88
CA LEU A 302 45.87 14.12 -12.40
C LEU A 302 45.11 12.88 -11.91
N GLY A 303 43.82 13.04 -11.58
CA GLY A 303 43.01 11.94 -11.04
C GLY A 303 41.88 12.39 -10.11
N LEU A 304 40.98 11.47 -9.82
CA LEU A 304 39.96 11.59 -8.77
C LEU A 304 40.53 11.00 -7.48
N GLN A 305 40.90 11.85 -6.53
CA GLN A 305 41.29 11.40 -5.19
C GLN A 305 40.04 11.14 -4.37
N LEU A 306 39.76 9.87 -4.07
CA LEU A 306 38.57 9.44 -3.33
C LEU A 306 38.83 9.52 -1.83
N THR A 307 37.79 9.87 -1.06
CA THR A 307 37.87 10.00 0.41
C THR A 307 37.69 8.69 1.16
N SER A 308 37.29 7.61 0.47
CA SER A 308 37.05 6.30 1.05
C SER A 308 37.71 5.18 0.22
N PRO A 309 37.84 3.95 0.76
CA PRO A 309 38.36 2.81 0.01
C PRO A 309 37.61 2.57 -1.30
N LEU A 310 38.34 2.14 -2.33
CA LEU A 310 37.81 1.90 -3.68
C LEU A 310 36.64 0.91 -3.70
N ALA A 311 36.62 -0.08 -2.81
CA ALA A 311 35.51 -1.04 -2.69
C ALA A 311 34.14 -0.39 -2.41
N ASN A 312 34.13 0.83 -1.86
CA ASN A 312 32.89 1.57 -1.57
C ASN A 312 32.35 2.36 -2.77
N TRP A 313 33.11 2.42 -3.87
CA TRP A 313 32.77 3.20 -5.05
C TRP A 313 32.34 2.29 -6.19
N VAL A 314 31.27 2.68 -6.87
CA VAL A 314 30.63 1.96 -7.96
C VAL A 314 30.76 2.78 -9.25
N VAL A 315 31.34 2.17 -10.28
CA VAL A 315 31.26 2.66 -11.65
C VAL A 315 29.93 2.22 -12.22
N SER A 316 29.11 3.17 -12.68
CA SER A 316 27.82 2.86 -13.29
C SER A 316 27.70 3.45 -14.70
N PRO A 317 27.58 2.61 -15.74
CA PRO A 317 27.22 3.07 -17.08
C PRO A 317 25.74 3.45 -17.16
N MET A 318 25.43 4.49 -17.92
CA MET A 318 24.05 4.79 -18.32
C MET A 318 23.64 4.09 -19.60
N ILE A 319 24.56 4.00 -20.56
CA ILE A 319 24.34 3.31 -21.83
C ILE A 319 25.30 2.12 -21.89
N SER A 320 24.75 0.92 -21.96
CA SER A 320 25.51 -0.33 -22.05
C SER A 320 25.60 -0.82 -23.50
N GLN A 321 26.77 -1.27 -23.95
CA GLN A 321 26.94 -2.04 -25.18
C GLN A 321 27.47 -3.44 -24.87
N GLY A 322 26.97 -4.47 -25.57
CA GLY A 322 27.63 -5.78 -25.62
C GLY A 322 27.48 -6.71 -24.41
N GLY A 323 26.47 -6.53 -23.55
CA GLY A 323 26.06 -7.53 -22.56
C GLY A 323 27.01 -7.82 -21.38
N GLU A 324 28.11 -7.07 -21.22
CA GLU A 324 29.11 -7.34 -20.16
C GLU A 324 29.33 -6.21 -19.14
N PHE A 325 28.69 -5.06 -19.25
CA PHE A 325 28.99 -3.90 -18.37
C PHE A 325 27.83 -3.54 -17.42
N SER A 326 27.59 -4.38 -16.42
CA SER A 326 26.84 -3.96 -15.22
C SER A 326 27.66 -3.00 -14.36
N ALA A 327 26.99 -2.28 -13.46
CA ALA A 327 27.65 -1.48 -12.43
C ALA A 327 28.58 -2.36 -11.59
N ARG A 328 29.80 -1.87 -11.32
CA ARG A 328 30.86 -2.64 -10.63
C ARG A 328 31.57 -1.78 -9.60
N THR A 329 32.04 -2.41 -8.54
CA THR A 329 32.89 -1.76 -7.54
C THR A 329 34.30 -1.51 -8.09
N MET A 330 34.94 -0.42 -7.67
CA MET A 330 36.26 -0.01 -8.19
C MET A 330 37.42 -0.91 -7.75
N ASP A 331 37.27 -1.67 -6.66
CA ASP A 331 38.27 -2.63 -6.19
C ASP A 331 38.45 -3.84 -7.12
N ARG A 332 37.41 -4.19 -7.89
CA ARG A 332 37.43 -5.28 -8.87
C ARG A 332 37.92 -4.84 -10.26
N ALA A 333 38.18 -3.56 -10.47
CA ALA A 333 38.60 -3.02 -11.76
C ALA A 333 40.13 -3.01 -11.90
N PHE A 334 40.72 -4.11 -12.37
CA PHE A 334 42.10 -4.11 -12.90
C PHE A 334 42.15 -3.78 -14.40
N ASP A 335 41.03 -3.95 -15.11
CA ASP A 335 40.86 -3.52 -16.51
C ASP A 335 40.07 -2.20 -16.58
N PRO A 336 40.50 -1.22 -17.39
CA PRO A 336 39.75 0.03 -17.60
C PRO A 336 38.34 -0.25 -18.11
N LEU A 337 37.34 0.24 -17.40
CA LEU A 337 35.93 0.20 -17.79
C LEU A 337 35.67 1.26 -18.85
N THR A 338 35.20 0.82 -20.02
CA THR A 338 34.79 1.73 -21.09
C THR A 338 33.30 2.03 -20.97
N LEU A 339 32.99 3.31 -20.81
CA LEU A 339 31.65 3.86 -20.66
C LEU A 339 31.29 4.61 -21.94
N ARG A 340 30.27 4.16 -22.66
CA ARG A 340 29.81 4.84 -23.87
C ARG A 340 28.83 5.95 -23.50
N GLU A 341 29.04 7.13 -24.07
CA GLU A 341 28.22 8.33 -23.98
C GLU A 341 28.08 8.92 -22.57
N ALA A 342 27.58 8.18 -21.59
CA ALA A 342 27.35 8.69 -20.25
C ALA A 342 27.51 7.61 -19.17
N GLY A 343 27.94 8.06 -18.00
CA GLY A 343 28.14 7.20 -16.83
C GLY A 343 28.60 8.02 -15.64
N GLY A 344 28.94 7.32 -14.56
CA GLY A 344 29.46 7.98 -13.37
C GLY A 344 30.13 7.04 -12.40
N LEU A 345 30.72 7.66 -11.37
CA LEU A 345 31.41 7.02 -10.26
C LEU A 345 30.81 7.55 -8.97
N TYR A 346 30.21 6.69 -8.16
CA TYR A 346 29.53 7.09 -6.92
C TYR A 346 29.85 6.15 -5.77
N ASP A 347 29.84 6.67 -4.56
CA ASP A 347 29.79 5.85 -3.36
C ASP A 347 28.36 5.43 -2.99
N SER A 348 28.24 4.63 -1.93
CA SER A 348 26.94 4.16 -1.41
C SER A 348 26.03 5.27 -0.85
N GLU A 349 26.56 6.47 -0.57
CA GLU A 349 25.76 7.61 -0.12
C GLU A 349 25.25 8.47 -1.29
N GLY A 350 25.62 8.10 -2.52
CA GLY A 350 25.31 8.83 -3.75
C GLY A 350 26.22 10.03 -3.97
N ARG A 351 27.36 10.11 -3.29
CA ARG A 351 28.36 11.15 -3.54
C ARG A 351 29.26 10.68 -4.67
N GLY A 352 29.50 11.53 -5.67
CA GLY A 352 30.27 11.12 -6.82
C GLY A 352 30.21 12.09 -7.98
N ILE A 353 30.53 11.58 -9.17
CA ILE A 353 30.57 12.35 -10.40
C ILE A 353 29.83 11.64 -11.52
N PHE A 354 28.96 12.38 -12.20
CA PHE A 354 28.35 12.02 -13.47
C PHE A 354 29.10 12.70 -14.62
N PHE A 355 29.16 12.06 -15.78
CA PHE A 355 29.51 12.72 -17.03
C PHE A 355 28.59 12.33 -18.18
N GLY A 356 28.47 13.22 -19.15
CA GLY A 356 27.78 12.96 -20.41
C GLY A 356 27.91 14.12 -21.42
N PRO A 357 27.64 13.87 -22.71
CA PRO A 357 27.68 14.91 -23.74
C PRO A 357 26.53 15.89 -23.57
N VAL A 358 26.81 17.17 -23.79
CA VAL A 358 25.84 18.28 -23.78
C VAL A 358 26.14 19.25 -24.91
N GLY A 359 25.29 20.27 -25.07
CA GLY A 359 25.50 21.31 -26.08
C GLY A 359 25.25 20.80 -27.51
N THR A 360 26.01 21.36 -28.47
CA THR A 360 25.86 21.01 -29.89
C THR A 360 26.19 19.54 -30.12
N PRO A 361 25.36 18.78 -30.86
CA PRO A 361 25.65 17.38 -31.18
C PRO A 361 26.76 17.29 -32.23
N VAL A 362 27.97 16.91 -31.80
CA VAL A 362 29.16 16.92 -32.68
C VAL A 362 29.81 15.54 -32.82
N SER A 363 29.95 14.77 -31.75
CA SER A 363 30.58 13.44 -31.80
C SER A 363 30.04 12.52 -30.71
N TYR A 364 30.34 11.24 -30.81
CA TYR A 364 30.16 10.32 -29.70
C TYR A 364 31.21 10.63 -28.61
N LEU A 365 30.82 10.45 -27.35
CA LEU A 365 31.69 10.53 -26.19
C LEU A 365 31.94 9.12 -25.69
N THR A 366 33.17 8.83 -25.30
CA THR A 366 33.51 7.59 -24.62
C THR A 366 34.38 7.93 -23.42
N GLY A 367 34.13 7.27 -22.31
CA GLY A 367 34.86 7.42 -21.07
C GLY A 367 35.63 6.15 -20.72
N HIS A 368 36.86 6.27 -20.26
CA HIS A 368 37.65 5.17 -19.71
C HIS A 368 37.87 5.43 -18.23
N MET A 369 37.37 4.53 -17.39
CA MET A 369 37.51 4.63 -15.94
C MET A 369 38.40 3.51 -15.41
N GLY A 370 39.38 3.84 -14.59
CA GLY A 370 40.35 2.87 -14.08
C GLY A 370 40.73 3.10 -12.62
N ASN A 371 41.28 2.07 -12.00
CA ASN A 371 41.86 2.12 -10.67
C ASN A 371 43.37 2.37 -10.77
N SER A 372 43.88 3.42 -10.14
CA SER A 372 45.33 3.74 -10.11
C SER A 372 46.00 3.42 -8.77
N GLY A 373 45.29 2.77 -7.84
CA GLY A 373 45.75 2.50 -6.48
C GLY A 373 45.68 3.73 -5.56
N ASN A 374 46.03 3.57 -4.28
CA ASN A 374 46.05 4.66 -3.29
C ASN A 374 44.75 5.52 -3.22
N GLN A 375 43.58 4.89 -3.35
CA GLN A 375 42.27 5.57 -3.40
C GLN A 375 42.15 6.61 -4.53
N ARG A 376 42.83 6.38 -5.67
CA ARG A 376 42.70 7.21 -6.87
C ARG A 376 42.02 6.47 -8.01
N ALA A 377 41.03 7.11 -8.60
CA ALA A 377 40.40 6.69 -9.85
C ALA A 377 40.89 7.56 -11.01
N THR A 378 41.06 6.94 -12.18
CA THR A 378 41.29 7.64 -13.45
C THR A 378 39.99 7.74 -14.23
N LEU A 379 39.82 8.83 -14.97
CA LEU A 379 38.71 9.06 -15.89
C LEU A 379 39.21 9.85 -17.10
N ASP A 380 39.28 9.19 -18.24
CA ASP A 380 39.59 9.82 -19.53
C ASP A 380 38.31 9.89 -20.34
N LEU A 381 37.91 11.09 -20.78
CA LEU A 381 36.74 11.27 -21.63
C LEU A 381 37.22 11.74 -23.00
N HIS A 382 36.94 10.96 -24.03
CA HIS A 382 37.29 11.27 -25.41
C HIS A 382 36.05 11.47 -26.29
N SER A 383 36.08 12.57 -27.02
CA SER A 383 35.18 12.90 -28.11
C SER A 383 35.75 12.30 -29.40
N GLU A 384 34.99 11.40 -30.02
CA GLU A 384 35.37 10.63 -31.20
C GLU A 384 35.23 11.46 -32.47
N MET A 385 36.32 12.13 -32.88
CA MET A 385 36.31 13.04 -34.03
C MET A 385 36.54 12.32 -35.35
N ASN A 386 36.96 11.05 -35.33
CA ASN A 386 37.08 10.15 -36.48
C ASN A 386 37.91 10.73 -37.65
N SER A 387 39.03 11.38 -37.33
CA SER A 387 39.95 11.99 -38.30
C SER A 387 39.33 13.09 -39.16
N VAL A 388 38.41 13.89 -38.59
CA VAL A 388 37.77 14.99 -39.32
C VAL A 388 38.79 16.05 -39.76
N ARG A 389 38.73 16.44 -41.02
CA ARG A 389 39.58 17.46 -41.64
C ARG A 389 39.28 18.84 -41.06
N VAL A 390 40.36 19.57 -40.76
CA VAL A 390 40.35 20.96 -40.32
C VAL A 390 41.21 21.79 -41.28
N ASP A 391 40.55 22.61 -42.10
CA ASP A 391 41.22 23.46 -43.09
C ASP A 391 42.00 24.61 -42.43
N PRO A 392 43.04 25.15 -43.09
CA PRO A 392 43.77 26.33 -42.62
C PRO A 392 42.85 27.47 -42.18
N GLY A 393 43.15 28.08 -41.03
CA GLY A 393 42.37 29.17 -40.44
C GLY A 393 41.04 28.75 -39.79
N HIS A 394 40.62 27.49 -39.93
CA HIS A 394 39.36 27.00 -39.36
C HIS A 394 39.54 26.42 -37.96
N VAL A 395 38.44 26.43 -37.21
CA VAL A 395 38.32 25.83 -35.88
C VAL A 395 37.37 24.66 -35.93
N ARG A 396 37.75 23.55 -35.30
CA ARG A 396 36.88 22.40 -35.08
C ARG A 396 36.81 22.07 -33.60
N TRP A 397 35.62 22.17 -33.03
CA TRP A 397 35.34 21.79 -31.65
C TRP A 397 34.97 20.31 -31.56
N GLY A 398 35.35 19.67 -30.46
CA GLY A 398 34.83 18.36 -30.06
C GLY A 398 33.50 18.46 -29.32
N GLN A 399 33.03 17.33 -28.80
CA GLN A 399 31.82 17.27 -28.00
C GLN A 399 32.00 18.04 -26.68
N GLN A 400 31.07 18.94 -26.37
CA GLN A 400 31.00 19.54 -25.04
C GLN A 400 30.47 18.48 -24.06
N THR A 401 31.07 18.42 -22.89
CA THR A 401 30.80 17.40 -21.88
C THR A 401 30.48 18.08 -20.56
N VAL A 402 29.47 17.58 -19.85
CA VAL A 402 29.14 18.02 -18.50
C VAL A 402 29.74 17.09 -17.46
N LEU A 403 30.18 17.64 -16.34
CA LEU A 403 30.52 16.92 -15.12
C LEU A 403 29.61 17.41 -14.00
N LEU A 404 28.84 16.51 -13.37
CA LEU A 404 27.91 16.84 -12.28
C LEU A 404 28.31 16.10 -11.01
N SER A 405 28.30 16.80 -9.87
CA SER A 405 28.58 16.22 -8.54
C SER A 405 27.32 16.01 -7.69
N GLU A 406 26.17 15.93 -8.35
CA GLU A 406 24.87 15.63 -7.72
C GLU A 406 24.70 14.12 -7.51
N ARG A 407 23.66 13.72 -6.77
CA ARG A 407 23.23 12.32 -6.69
C ARG A 407 22.92 11.75 -8.09
N PRO A 408 23.17 10.45 -8.33
CA PRO A 408 23.07 9.85 -9.66
C PRO A 408 21.72 10.08 -10.33
N GLU A 409 20.62 9.79 -9.65
CA GLU A 409 19.25 10.01 -10.16
C GLU A 409 18.96 11.46 -10.59
N ILE A 410 19.49 12.45 -9.87
CA ILE A 410 19.32 13.87 -10.22
C ILE A 410 20.17 14.23 -11.44
N ALA A 411 21.45 13.83 -11.43
CA ALA A 411 22.39 14.10 -12.50
C ALA A 411 21.94 13.48 -13.83
N GLN A 412 21.48 12.23 -13.79
CA GLN A 412 20.94 11.49 -14.93
C GLN A 412 19.71 12.19 -15.51
N GLN A 413 18.71 12.49 -14.68
CA GLN A 413 17.49 13.16 -15.15
C GLN A 413 17.81 14.51 -15.80
N ARG A 414 18.72 15.29 -15.19
CA ARG A 414 19.15 16.58 -15.72
C ARG A 414 19.82 16.43 -17.09
N TRP A 415 20.74 15.47 -17.23
CA TRP A 415 21.41 15.20 -18.50
C TRP A 415 20.43 14.73 -19.58
N ILE A 416 19.51 13.81 -19.26
CA ILE A 416 18.48 13.33 -20.19
C ILE A 416 17.63 14.49 -20.70
N SER A 417 17.15 15.35 -19.81
CA SER A 417 16.38 16.55 -20.19
C SER A 417 17.20 17.55 -21.00
N TRP A 418 18.51 17.69 -20.72
CA TRP A 418 19.39 18.54 -21.52
C TRP A 418 19.51 18.00 -22.94
N VAL A 419 19.87 16.73 -23.11
CA VAL A 419 20.00 16.09 -24.42
C VAL A 419 18.68 16.15 -25.18
N ALA A 420 17.55 15.89 -24.52
CA ALA A 420 16.23 16.01 -25.13
C ALA A 420 16.01 17.41 -25.73
N LYS A 421 16.39 18.45 -25.00
CA LYS A 421 16.27 19.84 -25.47
C LYS A 421 17.25 20.17 -26.60
N SER A 422 18.54 19.84 -26.45
CA SER A 422 19.56 20.20 -27.45
C SER A 422 19.46 19.38 -28.74
N HIS A 423 18.94 18.16 -28.66
CA HIS A 423 18.70 17.29 -29.81
C HIS A 423 17.30 17.46 -30.41
N GLN A 424 16.46 18.32 -29.83
CA GLN A 424 15.07 18.53 -30.25
C GLN A 424 14.29 17.21 -30.26
N ALA A 425 14.36 16.46 -29.15
CA ALA A 425 13.62 15.24 -28.96
C ALA A 425 12.14 15.48 -29.27
N ARG A 426 11.58 14.53 -30.03
CA ARG A 426 10.18 14.59 -30.43
C ARG A 426 9.33 14.09 -29.29
N GLN A 427 8.06 14.49 -29.27
CA GLN A 427 7.06 13.81 -28.47
C GLN A 427 6.90 12.38 -29.02
N PRO A 428 7.27 11.35 -28.26
CA PRO A 428 7.25 9.99 -28.78
C PRO A 428 5.81 9.54 -29.01
N LYS A 429 5.59 8.80 -30.10
CA LYS A 429 4.29 8.13 -30.32
C LYS A 429 4.06 7.08 -29.24
N ALA A 430 2.79 6.86 -28.93
CA ALA A 430 2.37 5.86 -27.96
C ALA A 430 3.02 4.48 -28.24
N PRO A 431 3.42 3.74 -27.20
CA PRO A 431 3.99 2.41 -27.35
C PRO A 431 3.01 1.45 -28.01
N LEU A 432 3.57 0.52 -28.80
CA LEU A 432 2.81 -0.43 -29.60
C LEU A 432 3.09 -1.86 -29.14
N SER A 433 2.04 -2.67 -29.15
CA SER A 433 2.13 -4.12 -28.96
C SER A 433 1.93 -4.85 -30.28
N GLY A 434 2.64 -5.94 -30.51
CA GLY A 434 2.55 -6.61 -31.79
C GLY A 434 3.38 -7.87 -31.93
N TRP A 435 3.56 -8.27 -33.18
CA TRP A 435 4.33 -9.44 -33.56
C TRP A 435 5.34 -9.13 -34.64
N LEU A 436 6.47 -9.82 -34.62
CA LEU A 436 7.51 -9.73 -35.63
C LEU A 436 8.04 -11.11 -36.08
N SER A 437 8.52 -11.20 -37.32
CA SER A 437 8.88 -12.49 -37.94
C SER A 437 10.25 -13.07 -37.55
N TRP A 438 11.17 -12.27 -37.02
CA TRP A 438 12.60 -12.62 -36.98
C TRP A 438 12.99 -13.87 -36.17
N TYR A 439 12.56 -14.00 -34.91
CA TYR A 439 13.10 -15.06 -34.04
C TYR A 439 12.49 -16.44 -34.31
N TRP A 440 11.30 -16.50 -34.91
CA TRP A 440 10.71 -17.78 -35.34
C TRP A 440 11.02 -18.09 -36.81
N LEU A 441 10.75 -17.16 -37.73
CA LEU A 441 10.88 -17.42 -39.17
C LEU A 441 12.25 -17.03 -39.72
N GLY A 442 12.90 -16.02 -39.13
CA GLY A 442 14.13 -15.44 -39.64
C GLY A 442 14.06 -15.18 -41.14
N ASN A 443 15.08 -15.63 -41.86
CA ASN A 443 15.16 -15.49 -43.32
C ASN A 443 14.15 -16.34 -44.10
N GLN A 444 13.34 -17.18 -43.46
CA GLN A 444 12.34 -18.04 -44.11
C GLN A 444 10.94 -17.41 -44.17
N VAL A 445 10.79 -16.15 -43.77
CA VAL A 445 9.51 -15.45 -43.85
C VAL A 445 8.98 -15.42 -45.30
N SER A 446 7.71 -15.78 -45.45
CA SER A 446 6.97 -15.82 -46.73
C SER A 446 5.54 -15.33 -46.55
N GLU A 447 4.88 -14.97 -47.65
CA GLU A 447 3.46 -14.59 -47.65
C GLU A 447 2.55 -15.67 -47.07
N GLU A 448 2.86 -16.96 -47.33
CA GLU A 448 2.14 -18.10 -46.77
C GLU A 448 2.27 -18.15 -45.25
N SER A 449 3.49 -18.09 -44.72
CA SER A 449 3.73 -18.09 -43.27
C SER A 449 3.06 -16.90 -42.56
N LEU A 450 3.02 -15.73 -43.19
CA LEU A 450 2.32 -14.56 -42.66
C LEU A 450 0.81 -14.76 -42.65
N ARG A 451 0.24 -15.37 -43.70
CA ARG A 451 -1.19 -15.65 -43.79
C ARG A 451 -1.65 -16.58 -42.67
N GLU A 452 -0.87 -17.60 -42.31
CA GLU A 452 -1.19 -18.48 -41.17
C GLU A 452 -1.29 -17.73 -39.83
N VAL A 453 -0.36 -16.79 -39.59
CA VAL A 453 -0.35 -15.95 -38.40
C VAL A 453 -1.54 -14.99 -38.41
N LEU A 454 -1.85 -14.37 -39.55
CA LEU A 454 -2.94 -13.41 -39.72
C LEU A 454 -4.32 -14.08 -39.61
N ASP A 455 -4.51 -15.26 -40.22
CA ASP A 455 -5.75 -16.04 -40.14
C ASP A 455 -6.08 -16.44 -38.70
N PHE A 456 -5.07 -16.59 -37.84
CA PHE A 456 -5.29 -16.78 -36.43
C PHE A 456 -5.89 -15.52 -35.77
N THR A 457 -5.44 -14.31 -36.12
CA THR A 457 -5.92 -13.06 -35.51
C THR A 457 -7.35 -12.67 -35.91
N THR A 458 -7.86 -13.19 -37.04
CA THR A 458 -9.20 -12.87 -37.55
C THR A 458 -10.28 -13.84 -37.06
N LYS A 459 -9.90 -15.01 -36.53
CA LYS A 459 -10.86 -15.98 -35.97
C LYS A 459 -11.51 -15.44 -34.69
N PRO A 460 -12.79 -15.75 -34.41
CA PRO A 460 -13.43 -15.35 -33.15
C PRO A 460 -12.74 -15.92 -31.89
N ALA A 461 -12.15 -17.11 -32.00
CA ALA A 461 -11.30 -17.74 -30.98
C ALA A 461 -9.84 -17.23 -31.01
N GLY A 462 -9.48 -16.51 -32.07
CA GLY A 462 -8.21 -15.87 -32.40
C GLY A 462 -7.89 -14.63 -31.57
N ALA A 463 -7.77 -14.86 -30.28
CA ALA A 463 -7.51 -13.94 -29.18
C ALA A 463 -6.79 -12.60 -29.41
N LEU A 464 -5.73 -12.63 -30.22
CA LEU A 464 -4.72 -11.57 -30.22
C LEU A 464 -5.01 -10.58 -31.32
N ARG A 465 -5.17 -9.31 -30.94
CA ARG A 465 -5.28 -8.17 -31.85
C ARG A 465 -4.01 -7.34 -31.76
N PRO A 466 -2.93 -7.71 -32.47
CA PRO A 466 -1.71 -6.92 -32.48
C PRO A 466 -1.98 -5.54 -33.09
N GLN A 467 -1.35 -4.51 -32.53
CA GLN A 467 -1.36 -3.18 -33.14
C GLN A 467 -0.40 -3.13 -34.33
N VAL A 468 0.66 -3.94 -34.31
CA VAL A 468 1.67 -4.02 -35.38
C VAL A 468 1.93 -5.47 -35.77
N MET A 469 1.94 -5.73 -37.08
CA MET A 469 2.50 -6.96 -37.66
C MET A 469 3.72 -6.58 -38.47
N GLN A 470 4.91 -6.90 -37.96
CA GLN A 470 6.18 -6.46 -38.53
C GLN A 470 6.88 -7.60 -39.26
N ILE A 471 7.20 -7.37 -40.53
CA ILE A 471 8.05 -8.25 -41.33
C ILE A 471 9.50 -7.81 -41.09
N ASP A 472 10.31 -8.69 -40.53
CA ASP A 472 11.75 -8.47 -40.35
C ASP A 472 12.54 -8.91 -41.60
N ASP A 473 13.86 -8.95 -41.51
CA ASP A 473 14.78 -9.37 -42.57
C ASP A 473 14.46 -10.78 -43.13
N GLY A 474 14.78 -11.02 -44.43
CA GLY A 474 14.45 -12.27 -45.12
C GLY A 474 13.45 -12.17 -46.27
N TYR A 475 12.85 -10.98 -46.46
CA TYR A 475 11.82 -10.73 -47.48
C TYR A 475 12.36 -10.19 -48.81
N GLN A 476 13.64 -9.82 -48.89
CA GLN A 476 14.11 -8.85 -49.88
C GLN A 476 14.09 -9.35 -51.33
N ARG A 477 13.28 -8.67 -52.16
CA ARG A 477 13.67 -7.60 -53.12
C ARG A 477 12.60 -6.50 -53.00
N LEU A 478 12.99 -5.24 -52.75
CA LEU A 478 12.05 -4.10 -52.58
C LEU A 478 11.70 -3.38 -53.90
N ALA A 479 12.59 -3.45 -54.90
CA ALA A 479 12.34 -2.87 -56.21
C ALA A 479 11.61 -3.88 -57.09
N ASP A 480 10.58 -3.43 -57.82
CA ASP A 480 9.82 -4.17 -58.82
C ASP A 480 10.70 -4.54 -60.04
N GLN A 481 11.78 -5.30 -59.84
CA GLN A 481 12.49 -5.92 -60.94
C GLN A 481 11.61 -7.01 -61.55
N PRO A 482 11.37 -7.01 -62.89
CA PRO A 482 10.56 -8.04 -63.54
C PRO A 482 11.14 -9.43 -63.28
N GLY A 483 10.34 -10.34 -62.69
CA GLY A 483 10.75 -11.72 -62.39
C GLY A 483 10.88 -12.05 -60.90
N MET A 484 9.71 -12.10 -60.24
CA MET A 484 9.35 -12.75 -58.96
C MET A 484 10.26 -12.63 -57.73
N ASN A 485 9.67 -12.12 -56.65
CA ASN A 485 9.97 -12.57 -55.29
C ASN A 485 9.09 -13.79 -54.99
N GLU A 486 9.61 -15.01 -55.16
CA GLU A 486 8.85 -16.27 -54.97
C GLU A 486 8.21 -16.39 -53.58
N LYS A 487 8.80 -15.77 -52.56
CA LYS A 487 8.27 -15.76 -51.19
C LYS A 487 7.04 -14.86 -51.02
N PHE A 488 6.87 -13.86 -51.87
CA PHE A 488 5.82 -12.83 -51.79
C PHE A 488 5.17 -12.62 -53.15
N PRO A 489 4.39 -13.60 -53.65
CA PRO A 489 3.77 -13.55 -54.97
C PRO A 489 2.83 -12.36 -55.18
N SER A 490 2.22 -11.82 -54.11
CA SER A 490 1.35 -10.64 -54.18
C SER A 490 2.12 -9.31 -54.14
N GLY A 491 3.44 -9.35 -54.01
CA GLY A 491 4.29 -8.18 -53.81
C GLY A 491 4.07 -7.50 -52.45
N MET A 492 4.96 -6.56 -52.10
CA MET A 492 4.94 -5.93 -50.77
C MET A 492 3.71 -5.05 -50.53
N GLN A 493 3.12 -4.47 -51.58
CA GLN A 493 1.86 -3.72 -51.47
C GLN A 493 0.68 -4.66 -51.15
N GLY A 494 0.62 -5.83 -51.79
CA GLY A 494 -0.39 -6.85 -51.50
C GLY A 494 -0.29 -7.34 -50.05
N VAL A 495 0.93 -7.56 -49.56
CA VAL A 495 1.19 -7.96 -48.17
C VAL A 495 0.79 -6.88 -47.17
N ALA A 496 1.14 -5.61 -47.41
CA ALA A 496 0.73 -4.50 -46.55
C ALA A 496 -0.80 -4.37 -46.48
N SER A 497 -1.48 -4.52 -47.62
CA SER A 497 -2.94 -4.54 -47.69
C SER A 497 -3.52 -5.70 -46.88
N MET A 498 -2.97 -6.91 -47.04
CA MET A 498 -3.39 -8.11 -46.30
C MET A 498 -3.33 -7.89 -44.78
N ILE A 499 -2.22 -7.35 -44.27
CA ILE A 499 -2.08 -7.02 -42.84
C ILE A 499 -3.13 -5.98 -42.43
N THR A 500 -3.29 -4.93 -43.22
CA THR A 500 -4.24 -3.83 -42.92
C THR A 500 -5.68 -4.32 -42.79
N THR A 501 -6.09 -5.34 -43.56
CA THR A 501 -7.45 -5.92 -43.45
C THR A 501 -7.75 -6.56 -42.09
N THR A 502 -6.72 -6.92 -41.31
CA THR A 502 -6.88 -7.44 -39.94
C THR A 502 -7.08 -6.34 -38.89
N GLY A 503 -6.89 -5.07 -39.27
CA GLY A 503 -6.85 -3.92 -38.37
C GLY A 503 -5.48 -3.63 -37.75
N ALA A 504 -4.47 -4.47 -38.01
CA ALA A 504 -3.09 -4.23 -37.58
C ALA A 504 -2.34 -3.29 -38.53
N MET A 505 -1.36 -2.57 -37.98
CA MET A 505 -0.46 -1.73 -38.75
C MET A 505 0.61 -2.59 -39.46
N PRO A 506 0.77 -2.49 -40.79
CA PRO A 506 1.83 -3.18 -41.51
C PRO A 506 3.20 -2.57 -41.18
N GLY A 507 4.10 -3.42 -40.69
CA GLY A 507 5.47 -3.08 -40.33
C GLY A 507 6.51 -3.74 -41.24
N LEU A 508 7.63 -3.04 -41.50
CA LEU A 508 8.72 -3.55 -42.33
C LEU A 508 10.09 -3.14 -41.80
N MET A 509 11.04 -4.09 -41.80
CA MET A 509 12.45 -3.82 -41.54
C MET A 509 13.16 -3.30 -42.79
N VAL A 510 13.82 -2.15 -42.70
CA VAL A 510 14.63 -1.56 -43.76
C VAL A 510 16.09 -1.47 -43.31
N ARG A 511 17.01 -1.84 -44.20
CA ARG A 511 18.46 -1.84 -43.94
C ARG A 511 19.21 -1.08 -45.02
N LEU A 512 20.23 -0.34 -44.60
CA LEU A 512 21.24 0.23 -45.48
C LEU A 512 22.32 -0.83 -45.78
N GLU A 513 22.43 -1.26 -47.03
CA GLU A 513 23.41 -2.27 -47.45
C GLU A 513 24.76 -1.66 -47.85
N ASN A 514 24.73 -0.49 -48.51
CA ASN A 514 25.92 0.23 -48.94
C ASN A 514 25.98 1.61 -48.27
N TYR A 515 27.13 1.91 -47.65
CA TYR A 515 27.34 3.08 -46.80
C TYR A 515 27.91 4.30 -47.54
N ASP A 516 28.04 4.22 -48.87
CA ASP A 516 28.39 5.35 -49.73
C ASP A 516 27.17 6.25 -50.05
N PRO A 517 27.37 7.45 -50.63
CA PRO A 517 26.26 8.34 -50.98
C PRO A 517 25.21 7.74 -51.92
N GLY A 518 25.62 6.86 -52.84
CA GLY A 518 24.71 6.18 -53.77
C GLY A 518 23.82 5.15 -53.07
N GLY A 519 24.41 4.38 -52.16
CA GLY A 519 23.71 3.43 -51.29
C GLY A 519 22.72 4.11 -50.35
N ILE A 520 23.10 5.26 -49.77
CA ILE A 520 22.19 6.08 -48.96
C ILE A 520 21.02 6.59 -49.80
N HIS A 521 21.26 7.08 -51.02
CA HIS A 521 20.19 7.54 -51.91
C HIS A 521 19.22 6.42 -52.25
N GLN A 522 19.73 5.23 -52.59
CA GLN A 522 18.90 4.05 -52.86
C GLN A 522 18.11 3.60 -51.62
N PHE A 523 18.73 3.61 -50.44
CA PHE A 523 18.05 3.29 -49.19
C PHE A 523 16.90 4.26 -48.87
N LEU A 524 17.10 5.56 -49.04
CA LEU A 524 16.03 6.54 -48.87
C LEU A 524 14.90 6.36 -49.91
N ALA A 525 15.23 5.92 -51.12
CA ALA A 525 14.22 5.54 -52.13
C ALA A 525 13.43 4.30 -51.69
N ASN A 526 14.09 3.30 -51.11
CA ASN A 526 13.45 2.11 -50.54
C ASN A 526 12.52 2.45 -49.36
N VAL A 527 12.93 3.39 -48.50
CA VAL A 527 12.06 3.91 -47.41
C VAL A 527 10.80 4.53 -47.99
N ARG A 528 10.92 5.43 -48.99
CA ARG A 528 9.76 6.02 -49.67
C ARG A 528 8.87 4.95 -50.30
N HIS A 529 9.48 3.97 -50.96
CA HIS A 529 8.75 2.89 -51.60
C HIS A 529 7.93 2.10 -50.57
N ALA A 530 8.53 1.68 -49.46
CA ALA A 530 7.82 0.98 -48.38
C ALA A 530 6.60 1.77 -47.88
N VAL A 531 6.74 3.08 -47.68
CA VAL A 531 5.61 3.94 -47.26
C VAL A 531 4.52 3.99 -48.33
N THR A 532 4.89 4.12 -49.61
CA THR A 532 3.93 4.11 -50.72
C THR A 532 3.24 2.76 -50.92
N SER A 533 3.93 1.64 -50.60
CA SER A 533 3.35 0.30 -50.60
C SER A 533 2.35 0.07 -49.46
N GLY A 534 2.26 0.99 -48.49
CA GLY A 534 1.28 0.95 -47.41
C GLY A 534 1.86 0.69 -46.01
N PHE A 535 3.18 0.49 -45.87
CA PHE A 535 3.79 0.30 -44.56
C PHE A 535 3.72 1.58 -43.72
N ARG A 536 3.40 1.41 -42.42
CA ARG A 536 3.23 2.52 -41.46
C ARG A 536 4.07 2.36 -40.20
N TYR A 537 4.70 1.21 -40.02
CA TYR A 537 5.74 0.99 -39.02
C TYR A 537 7.04 0.60 -39.75
N LEU A 538 8.13 1.34 -39.56
CA LEU A 538 9.43 0.99 -40.14
C LEU A 538 10.43 0.72 -39.04
N LYS A 539 11.00 -0.48 -39.05
CA LYS A 539 12.14 -0.86 -38.23
C LYS A 539 13.41 -0.57 -39.03
N ILE A 540 14.30 0.25 -38.48
CA ILE A 540 15.52 0.70 -39.14
C ILE A 540 16.70 -0.05 -38.53
N ALA A 541 17.45 -0.80 -39.33
CA ALA A 541 18.68 -1.45 -38.87
C ALA A 541 19.73 -0.42 -38.41
N GLU A 542 20.54 -0.80 -37.41
CA GLU A 542 21.72 -0.02 -37.01
C GLU A 542 22.69 0.20 -38.18
N PHE A 543 23.28 1.39 -38.21
CA PHE A 543 24.26 1.77 -39.23
C PHE A 543 25.68 1.47 -38.76
N GLY A 544 26.48 0.87 -39.63
CA GLY A 544 27.93 0.90 -39.55
C GLY A 544 28.52 2.31 -39.76
N ASN A 545 29.82 2.35 -40.08
CA ASN A 545 30.51 3.59 -40.38
C ASN A 545 30.08 4.15 -41.73
N LEU A 546 29.55 5.37 -41.73
CA LEU A 546 29.16 6.09 -42.94
C LEU A 546 30.40 6.74 -43.58
N ALA A 547 30.52 6.64 -44.90
CA ALA A 547 31.58 7.28 -45.65
C ALA A 547 31.43 8.80 -45.67
N ASP A 548 32.56 9.51 -45.73
CA ASP A 548 32.60 10.97 -45.90
C ASP A 548 33.73 11.34 -46.85
N PRO A 549 33.43 11.49 -48.16
CA PRO A 549 34.43 11.85 -49.15
C PRO A 549 35.12 13.19 -48.88
N GLU A 550 34.48 14.10 -48.14
CA GLU A 550 35.05 15.41 -47.80
C GLU A 550 35.85 15.39 -46.49
N GLU A 551 35.72 14.33 -45.70
CA GLU A 551 36.29 14.18 -44.35
C GLU A 551 35.88 15.32 -43.38
N LYS A 552 34.75 16.02 -43.60
CA LYS A 552 34.38 17.22 -42.81
C LYS A 552 33.43 16.96 -41.65
N GLN A 553 32.81 15.78 -41.60
CA GLN A 553 31.84 15.41 -40.58
C GLN A 553 32.38 14.29 -39.68
N THR A 554 31.85 14.17 -38.48
CA THR A 554 32.07 12.99 -37.62
C THR A 554 31.09 11.87 -37.97
N GLN A 555 31.33 10.65 -37.47
CA GLN A 555 30.35 9.57 -37.61
C GLN A 555 29.00 9.92 -36.95
N PHE A 556 29.02 10.66 -35.84
CA PHE A 556 27.83 11.11 -35.14
C PHE A 556 26.97 12.04 -36.02
N GLU A 557 27.58 13.08 -36.59
CA GLU A 557 26.89 14.05 -37.44
C GLU A 557 26.27 13.38 -38.66
N ARG A 558 27.01 12.47 -39.31
CA ARG A 558 26.51 11.70 -40.46
C ARG A 558 25.31 10.81 -40.09
N LYS A 559 25.42 10.02 -39.02
CA LYS A 559 24.32 9.16 -38.56
C LYS A 559 23.10 9.98 -38.20
N ARG A 560 23.28 11.11 -37.51
CA ARG A 560 22.20 12.05 -37.19
C ARG A 560 21.53 12.61 -38.45
N ALA A 561 22.32 13.09 -39.42
CA ALA A 561 21.80 13.59 -40.68
C ALA A 561 21.02 12.53 -41.45
N LEU A 562 21.50 11.28 -41.45
CA LEU A 562 20.81 10.16 -42.07
C LEU A 562 19.47 9.86 -41.37
N TYR A 563 19.41 9.80 -40.04
CA TYR A 563 18.16 9.60 -39.31
C TYR A 563 17.11 10.68 -39.64
N HIS A 564 17.51 11.96 -39.72
CA HIS A 564 16.60 13.03 -40.13
C HIS A 564 16.16 12.88 -41.60
N SER A 565 17.06 12.45 -42.49
CA SER A 565 16.72 12.18 -43.90
C SER A 565 15.73 11.01 -44.03
N ILE A 566 15.86 9.99 -43.19
CA ILE A 566 14.89 8.87 -43.12
C ILE A 566 13.53 9.37 -42.65
N ARG A 567 13.47 10.20 -41.60
CA ARG A 567 12.22 10.82 -41.16
C ARG A 567 11.56 11.63 -42.26
N GLN A 568 12.32 12.44 -42.99
CA GLN A 568 11.80 13.19 -44.13
C GLN A 568 11.29 12.28 -45.25
N ALA A 569 12.00 11.18 -45.55
CA ALA A 569 11.61 10.20 -46.56
C ALA A 569 10.36 9.39 -46.14
N ALA A 570 10.23 9.05 -44.86
CA ALA A 570 9.12 8.25 -44.34
C ALA A 570 7.85 9.07 -44.09
N GLY A 571 8.00 10.34 -43.68
CA GLY A 571 6.91 11.20 -43.26
C GLY A 571 6.59 11.10 -41.77
N GLU A 572 5.79 12.05 -41.30
CA GLU A 572 5.48 12.22 -39.87
C GLU A 572 4.50 11.18 -39.33
N GLU A 573 3.61 10.64 -40.17
CA GLU A 573 2.61 9.64 -39.78
C GLU A 573 3.21 8.25 -39.55
N VAL A 574 4.37 7.94 -40.14
CA VAL A 574 5.02 6.63 -40.01
C VAL A 574 5.68 6.49 -38.65
N TYR A 575 5.51 5.35 -38.00
CA TYR A 575 6.19 4.99 -36.76
C TYR A 575 7.61 4.50 -37.08
N LEU A 576 8.64 5.24 -36.69
CA LEU A 576 10.05 4.85 -36.90
C LEU A 576 10.64 4.27 -35.63
N MET A 577 11.11 3.04 -35.71
CA MET A 577 11.79 2.35 -34.63
C MET A 577 13.22 2.02 -35.08
N VAL A 578 14.24 2.38 -34.30
CA VAL A 578 15.64 2.02 -34.58
C VAL A 578 16.02 0.76 -33.83
N ALA A 579 16.57 -0.20 -34.55
CA ALA A 579 17.05 -1.47 -34.02
C ALA A 579 18.58 -1.52 -34.03
N GLY A 580 19.18 -1.13 -32.91
CA GLY A 580 20.62 -1.29 -32.65
C GLY A 580 20.91 -2.04 -31.37
N ASN A 581 22.20 -2.25 -31.09
CA ASN A 581 22.65 -3.02 -29.92
C ASN A 581 22.63 -2.23 -28.60
N SER A 582 22.42 -0.91 -28.67
CA SER A 582 22.26 0.00 -27.54
C SER A 582 21.51 1.25 -27.97
N VAL A 583 21.12 2.07 -27.00
CA VAL A 583 20.61 3.42 -27.26
C VAL A 583 21.61 4.23 -28.11
N ASP A 584 21.13 4.82 -29.21
CA ASP A 584 21.90 5.72 -30.05
C ASP A 584 21.39 7.17 -29.95
N ARG A 585 22.20 8.05 -29.33
CA ARG A 585 21.88 9.48 -29.18
C ARG A 585 21.74 10.21 -30.53
N ALA A 586 22.35 9.74 -31.61
CA ALA A 586 22.21 10.35 -32.94
C ALA A 586 20.78 10.28 -33.47
N SER A 587 19.99 9.29 -33.04
CA SER A 587 18.59 9.10 -33.44
C SER A 587 17.60 10.04 -32.74
N VAL A 588 18.00 10.65 -31.61
CA VAL A 588 17.13 11.53 -30.82
C VAL A 588 16.67 12.71 -31.65
N GLY A 589 15.35 12.93 -31.71
CA GLY A 589 14.73 13.97 -32.52
C GLY A 589 14.31 13.53 -33.93
N ALA A 590 14.63 12.30 -34.34
CA ALA A 590 14.25 11.77 -35.65
C ALA A 590 13.31 10.55 -35.59
N VAL A 591 13.34 9.77 -34.50
CA VAL A 591 12.68 8.46 -34.41
C VAL A 591 11.64 8.42 -33.29
N ASP A 592 10.67 7.51 -33.37
CA ASP A 592 9.60 7.36 -32.38
C ASP A 592 9.96 6.34 -31.29
N ALA A 593 10.72 5.30 -31.64
CA ALA A 593 11.22 4.30 -30.71
C ALA A 593 12.68 3.91 -30.97
N CYS A 594 13.35 3.41 -29.93
CA CYS A 594 14.72 2.93 -30.02
C CYS A 594 14.89 1.64 -29.21
N ARG A 595 15.50 0.63 -29.84
CA ARG A 595 15.94 -0.59 -29.18
C ARG A 595 17.06 -0.27 -28.21
N VAL A 596 16.96 -0.81 -27.00
CA VAL A 596 17.87 -0.45 -25.91
C VAL A 596 18.87 -1.53 -25.51
N SER A 597 18.73 -2.73 -26.09
CA SER A 597 19.64 -3.85 -25.87
C SER A 597 20.01 -4.54 -27.19
N GLY A 598 21.03 -5.38 -27.15
CA GLY A 598 21.28 -6.36 -28.22
C GLY A 598 20.11 -7.35 -28.37
N SER A 599 20.21 -8.20 -29.39
CA SER A 599 19.19 -9.21 -29.72
C SER A 599 18.85 -10.10 -28.52
N THR A 600 17.59 -10.12 -28.12
CA THR A 600 17.07 -10.92 -27.00
C THR A 600 16.73 -12.35 -27.40
N GLU A 601 17.60 -13.01 -28.18
CA GLU A 601 17.46 -14.43 -28.52
C GLU A 601 17.16 -15.27 -27.27
N ARG A 602 16.37 -16.34 -27.40
CA ARG A 602 15.89 -17.15 -26.25
C ARG A 602 16.98 -17.58 -25.27
N HIS A 603 18.21 -17.80 -25.74
CA HIS A 603 19.36 -18.18 -24.89
C HIS A 603 20.20 -17.00 -24.37
N LYS A 604 19.95 -15.76 -24.83
CA LYS A 604 20.67 -14.52 -24.46
C LYS A 604 19.85 -13.58 -23.57
N LEU A 605 18.65 -13.97 -23.18
CA LEU A 605 17.70 -13.09 -22.49
C LEU A 605 18.26 -12.37 -21.25
N PRO A 606 19.04 -13.03 -20.36
CA PRO A 606 19.63 -12.34 -19.19
C PRO A 606 20.51 -11.14 -19.55
N MET A 607 21.17 -11.15 -20.72
CA MET A 607 22.05 -10.05 -21.15
C MET A 607 21.27 -8.79 -21.53
N GLY A 608 20.02 -8.93 -22.01
CA GLY A 608 19.16 -7.80 -22.39
C GLY A 608 18.46 -7.12 -21.21
N MET A 609 18.39 -7.79 -20.06
CA MET A 609 17.71 -7.30 -18.86
C MET A 609 18.36 -6.04 -18.28
N ASP A 610 19.68 -6.04 -18.07
CA ASP A 610 20.40 -4.90 -17.47
C ASP A 610 20.29 -3.64 -18.35
N ALA A 611 20.50 -3.79 -19.66
CA ALA A 611 20.37 -2.70 -20.64
C ALA A 611 18.96 -2.08 -20.64
N SER A 612 17.92 -2.92 -20.51
CA SER A 612 16.53 -2.46 -20.44
C SER A 612 16.26 -1.65 -19.16
N VAL A 613 16.78 -2.09 -18.02
CA VAL A 613 16.63 -1.38 -16.72
C VAL A 613 17.28 -0.01 -16.75
N ARG A 614 18.53 0.07 -17.25
CA ARG A 614 19.28 1.33 -17.36
C ARG A 614 18.64 2.33 -18.31
N SER A 615 17.84 1.83 -19.25
CA SER A 615 17.21 2.64 -20.27
C SER A 615 15.82 3.15 -19.90
N LEU A 616 15.22 2.68 -18.80
CA LEU A 616 13.95 3.19 -18.27
C LEU A 616 13.85 4.73 -18.23
N PRO A 617 14.89 5.47 -17.80
CA PRO A 617 14.87 6.94 -17.78
C PRO A 617 14.73 7.61 -19.15
N PHE A 618 15.06 6.92 -20.26
CA PHE A 618 14.91 7.47 -21.61
C PHE A 618 13.47 7.38 -22.14
N ASN A 619 12.63 6.52 -21.54
CA ASN A 619 11.27 6.28 -22.04
C ASN A 619 10.46 7.57 -22.03
N GLN A 620 9.78 7.84 -23.14
CA GLN A 620 8.96 9.03 -23.34
C GLN A 620 9.72 10.38 -23.23
N GLN A 621 11.03 10.36 -22.93
CA GLN A 621 11.89 11.55 -22.86
C GLN A 621 12.64 11.78 -24.17
N TRP A 622 13.22 10.71 -24.73
CA TRP A 622 13.95 10.76 -26.01
C TRP A 622 13.16 10.09 -27.14
N PHE A 623 12.51 8.99 -26.80
CA PHE A 623 11.75 8.09 -27.67
C PHE A 623 10.96 7.11 -26.78
N THR A 624 10.12 6.29 -27.40
CA THR A 624 9.53 5.11 -26.77
C THR A 624 10.56 3.99 -26.70
N LEU A 625 10.68 3.33 -25.55
CA LEU A 625 11.62 2.21 -25.39
C LEU A 625 11.19 1.00 -26.22
N ASP A 626 12.16 0.27 -26.76
CA ASP A 626 11.96 -1.08 -27.27
C ASP A 626 12.94 -2.03 -26.56
N THR A 627 12.42 -2.96 -25.76
CA THR A 627 13.24 -3.96 -25.05
C THR A 627 13.63 -5.14 -25.94
N ASP A 628 13.33 -5.07 -27.24
CA ASP A 628 13.27 -6.22 -28.14
C ASP A 628 12.23 -7.26 -27.70
N CYS A 629 12.21 -8.44 -28.34
CA CYS A 629 11.14 -9.41 -28.16
C CYS A 629 11.00 -9.98 -26.75
N TYR A 630 9.74 -10.20 -26.36
CA TYR A 630 9.37 -11.09 -25.26
C TYR A 630 8.86 -12.44 -25.78
N TYR A 631 8.90 -13.44 -24.89
CA TYR A 631 8.50 -14.81 -25.18
C TYR A 631 7.28 -15.21 -24.37
N LEU A 632 6.34 -15.91 -25.01
CA LEU A 632 5.10 -16.38 -24.39
C LEU A 632 5.36 -17.59 -23.51
N ALA A 633 6.30 -18.45 -23.91
CA ALA A 633 6.60 -19.72 -23.24
C ALA A 633 8.10 -19.98 -23.18
N ALA A 634 8.54 -20.66 -22.10
CA ALA A 634 9.94 -21.02 -21.91
C ALA A 634 10.38 -22.16 -22.84
N ASN A 635 9.54 -23.17 -23.04
CA ASN A 635 9.81 -24.33 -23.88
C ASN A 635 8.69 -24.49 -24.90
N VAL A 636 9.05 -24.59 -26.16
CA VAL A 636 8.12 -24.77 -27.29
C VAL A 636 8.73 -25.80 -28.23
N ASP A 637 7.92 -26.74 -28.72
CA ASP A 637 8.37 -27.73 -29.70
C ASP A 637 8.99 -27.03 -30.92
N ASN A 638 10.11 -27.52 -31.44
CA ASN A 638 10.81 -26.95 -32.60
C ASN A 638 11.38 -25.53 -32.43
N LEU A 639 11.41 -24.99 -31.21
CA LEU A 639 12.15 -23.76 -30.89
C LEU A 639 13.16 -24.01 -29.76
N PRO A 640 14.32 -23.32 -29.76
CA PRO A 640 15.25 -23.38 -28.65
C PRO A 640 14.58 -23.00 -27.32
N PRO A 641 14.89 -23.66 -26.19
CA PRO A 641 14.35 -23.27 -24.89
C PRO A 641 14.94 -21.95 -24.41
N VAL A 642 14.20 -21.23 -23.56
CA VAL A 642 14.70 -20.03 -22.87
C VAL A 642 15.62 -20.45 -21.73
N LEU A 643 16.85 -19.92 -21.71
CA LEU A 643 17.81 -20.20 -20.65
C LEU A 643 17.26 -19.71 -19.29
N GLY A 644 17.31 -20.57 -18.27
CA GLY A 644 16.73 -20.31 -16.94
C GLY A 644 15.20 -20.47 -16.87
N GLY A 645 14.56 -20.93 -17.95
CA GLY A 645 13.19 -21.45 -17.93
C GLY A 645 12.10 -20.42 -17.61
N TRP A 646 11.00 -20.90 -17.02
CA TRP A 646 9.84 -20.08 -16.71
C TRP A 646 10.12 -18.88 -15.77
N PRO A 647 10.95 -19.01 -14.71
CA PRO A 647 11.30 -17.87 -13.87
C PRO A 647 11.87 -16.67 -14.64
N VAL A 648 12.79 -16.93 -15.57
CA VAL A 648 13.39 -15.89 -16.45
C VAL A 648 12.33 -15.26 -17.35
N VAL A 649 11.49 -16.08 -17.99
CA VAL A 649 10.42 -15.59 -18.88
C VAL A 649 9.44 -14.69 -18.12
N ARG A 650 9.02 -15.09 -16.92
CA ARG A 650 8.12 -14.31 -16.05
C ARG A 650 8.73 -12.96 -15.64
N THR A 651 10.01 -12.98 -15.27
CA THR A 651 10.76 -11.75 -14.96
C THR A 651 10.83 -10.84 -16.18
N TRP A 652 11.18 -11.39 -17.36
CA TRP A 652 11.27 -10.63 -18.60
C TRP A 652 9.94 -10.00 -19.01
N LEU A 653 8.84 -10.76 -19.00
CA LEU A 653 7.49 -10.23 -19.28
C LEU A 653 7.14 -9.06 -18.36
N SER A 654 7.50 -9.15 -17.08
CA SER A 654 7.29 -8.05 -16.12
C SER A 654 8.15 -6.83 -16.46
N MET A 655 9.40 -7.02 -16.84
CA MET A 655 10.30 -5.93 -17.23
C MET A 655 9.84 -5.24 -18.50
N THR A 656 9.49 -5.99 -19.54
CA THR A 656 8.92 -5.45 -20.78
C THR A 656 7.64 -4.67 -20.48
N GLY A 657 6.74 -5.22 -19.67
CA GLY A 657 5.51 -4.54 -19.27
C GLY A 657 5.73 -3.24 -18.49
N LEU A 658 6.61 -3.27 -17.49
CA LEU A 658 6.93 -2.10 -16.66
C LEU A 658 7.78 -1.06 -17.39
N SER A 659 8.44 -1.44 -18.50
CA SER A 659 9.15 -0.48 -19.34
C SER A 659 8.22 0.55 -19.98
N CYS A 660 6.93 0.22 -20.13
CA CYS A 660 5.95 1.03 -20.89
C CYS A 660 6.45 1.40 -22.30
N GLY A 661 7.27 0.53 -22.88
CA GLY A 661 7.77 0.60 -24.23
C GLY A 661 6.97 -0.27 -25.19
N ASN A 662 7.50 -0.44 -26.40
CA ASN A 662 6.98 -1.41 -27.36
C ASN A 662 7.06 -2.83 -26.79
N ALA A 663 5.99 -3.59 -27.01
CA ALA A 663 5.87 -4.96 -26.57
C ALA A 663 5.64 -5.86 -27.79
N MET A 664 6.75 -6.34 -28.37
CA MET A 664 6.72 -7.22 -29.54
C MET A 664 7.05 -8.67 -29.14
N THR A 665 6.35 -9.64 -29.74
CA THR A 665 6.73 -11.05 -29.65
C THR A 665 7.02 -11.61 -31.03
N SER A 666 7.75 -12.72 -31.10
CA SER A 666 7.98 -13.45 -32.35
C SER A 666 7.47 -14.89 -32.28
N ASP A 667 6.85 -15.26 -31.16
CA ASP A 667 6.40 -16.63 -30.95
C ASP A 667 5.28 -17.01 -31.92
N PRO A 668 5.23 -18.28 -32.37
CA PRO A 668 4.20 -18.79 -33.27
C PRO A 668 2.89 -19.00 -32.51
N TRP A 669 2.23 -17.90 -32.14
CA TRP A 669 1.03 -17.92 -31.28
C TRP A 669 -0.17 -18.70 -31.86
N HIS A 670 -0.14 -19.03 -33.15
CA HIS A 670 -1.19 -19.78 -33.84
C HIS A 670 -1.06 -21.30 -33.61
N TRP A 671 0.08 -21.75 -33.08
CA TRP A 671 0.29 -23.15 -32.70
C TRP A 671 -0.59 -23.54 -31.52
N LYS A 672 -1.14 -24.75 -31.57
CA LYS A 672 -2.00 -25.29 -30.51
C LYS A 672 -1.29 -25.34 -29.14
N SER A 673 0.03 -25.58 -29.14
CA SER A 673 0.86 -25.59 -27.93
C SER A 673 0.99 -24.22 -27.26
N MET A 674 0.72 -23.11 -27.98
CA MET A 674 0.76 -21.75 -27.44
C MET A 674 -0.51 -21.32 -26.73
N ALA A 675 -1.62 -22.06 -26.87
CA ALA A 675 -2.92 -21.68 -26.31
C ALA A 675 -2.91 -21.28 -24.81
N PRO A 676 -2.20 -22.00 -23.91
CA PRO A 676 -2.12 -21.62 -22.49
C PRO A 676 -1.36 -20.31 -22.24
N PHE A 677 -0.50 -19.91 -23.18
CA PHE A 677 0.44 -18.78 -23.03
C PHE A 677 -0.01 -17.52 -23.75
N LEU A 678 -1.09 -17.57 -24.55
CA LEU A 678 -1.62 -16.38 -25.27
C LEU A 678 -1.93 -15.23 -24.32
N ARG A 679 -2.36 -15.54 -23.09
CA ARG A 679 -2.58 -14.57 -22.02
C ARG A 679 -1.37 -13.66 -21.80
N ASN A 680 -0.15 -14.16 -21.94
CA ASN A 680 1.08 -13.39 -21.72
C ASN A 680 1.26 -12.26 -22.74
N SER A 681 0.68 -12.41 -23.94
CA SER A 681 0.61 -11.31 -24.89
C SER A 681 -0.51 -10.33 -24.55
N GLU A 682 -1.67 -10.83 -24.11
CA GLU A 682 -2.82 -9.99 -23.78
C GLU A 682 -2.53 -9.04 -22.61
N ILE A 683 -1.82 -9.49 -21.56
CA ILE A 683 -1.47 -8.66 -20.39
C ILE A 683 -0.47 -7.55 -20.68
N LEU A 684 0.13 -7.52 -21.88
CA LEU A 684 1.06 -6.49 -22.34
C LEU A 684 0.42 -5.58 -23.41
N SER A 685 -0.87 -5.75 -23.69
CA SER A 685 -1.52 -5.15 -24.85
C SER A 685 -2.79 -4.35 -24.50
N PRO A 686 -2.89 -3.07 -24.93
CA PRO A 686 -1.76 -2.24 -25.37
C PRO A 686 -0.81 -1.98 -24.19
N PRO A 687 0.45 -1.59 -24.45
CA PRO A 687 1.36 -1.24 -23.37
C PRO A 687 0.82 -0.06 -22.54
N ALA A 688 1.12 -0.08 -21.24
CA ALA A 688 0.80 0.99 -20.31
C ALA A 688 1.52 2.30 -20.68
N SER A 689 1.01 3.43 -20.17
CA SER A 689 1.56 4.77 -20.46
C SER A 689 2.38 5.35 -19.31
N GLU A 690 2.36 4.66 -18.17
CA GLU A 690 3.00 5.04 -16.92
C GLU A 690 4.53 5.08 -17.05
N SER A 691 5.19 5.69 -16.08
CA SER A 691 6.64 5.62 -15.98
C SER A 691 7.04 4.74 -14.81
N ALA A 692 7.94 3.81 -15.07
CA ALA A 692 8.67 3.08 -14.04
C ALA A 692 10.13 3.54 -14.01
N ARG A 693 10.76 3.40 -12.85
CA ARG A 693 12.17 3.70 -12.62
C ARG A 693 12.85 2.55 -11.89
N ALA A 694 14.14 2.37 -12.14
CA ALA A 694 14.97 1.62 -11.22
C ALA A 694 15.21 2.46 -9.95
N ILE A 695 15.23 1.81 -8.78
CA ILE A 695 15.41 2.53 -7.50
C ILE A 695 16.83 3.06 -7.34
N ASP A 696 17.80 2.29 -7.80
CA ASP A 696 19.22 2.60 -7.69
C ASP A 696 19.89 2.24 -9.01
N LEU A 697 20.46 3.24 -9.68
CA LEU A 697 21.20 3.08 -10.94
C LEU A 697 22.66 3.49 -10.80
N GLY A 698 23.15 3.81 -9.61
CA GLY A 698 24.45 4.46 -9.45
C GLY A 698 25.24 4.09 -8.21
N THR A 699 24.59 3.71 -7.12
CA THR A 699 25.21 3.61 -5.79
C THR A 699 25.46 2.18 -5.34
N SER A 700 24.86 1.19 -6.00
CA SER A 700 25.14 -0.23 -5.80
C SER A 700 25.29 -0.98 -7.11
N ALA A 701 26.00 -2.11 -7.05
CA ALA A 701 26.10 -3.04 -8.17
C ALA A 701 24.80 -3.84 -8.42
N GLY A 702 23.85 -3.81 -7.48
CA GLY A 702 22.65 -4.67 -7.49
C GLY A 702 21.42 -3.98 -8.07
N LEU A 703 21.23 -4.09 -9.39
CA LEU A 703 19.98 -3.67 -10.04
C LEU A 703 18.92 -4.77 -9.89
N HIS A 704 18.04 -4.65 -8.90
CA HIS A 704 17.05 -5.69 -8.55
C HIS A 704 15.63 -5.18 -8.34
N ARG A 705 15.40 -3.87 -8.56
CA ARG A 705 14.15 -3.19 -8.19
C ARG A 705 13.73 -2.20 -9.26
N ILE A 706 12.58 -2.46 -9.88
CA ILE A 706 11.86 -1.48 -10.70
C ILE A 706 10.62 -1.10 -9.90
N VAL A 707 10.33 0.20 -9.84
CA VAL A 707 9.14 0.74 -9.19
C VAL A 707 8.48 1.73 -10.12
N GLY A 708 7.16 1.66 -10.20
CA GLY A 708 6.34 2.64 -10.88
C GLY A 708 5.15 3.03 -10.02
N HIS A 709 4.74 4.29 -10.10
CA HIS A 709 3.66 4.84 -9.30
C HIS A 709 2.46 5.17 -10.19
N LEU A 710 1.32 4.56 -9.89
CA LEU A 710 0.05 4.93 -10.50
C LEU A 710 -0.61 6.00 -9.64
N GLN A 711 -0.94 7.12 -10.25
CA GLN A 711 -1.72 8.19 -9.63
C GLN A 711 -2.93 8.50 -10.51
N ARG A 712 -4.12 8.28 -9.97
CA ARG A 712 -5.41 8.53 -10.63
C ARG A 712 -6.40 9.12 -9.61
N PRO A 713 -7.46 9.82 -10.07
CA PRO A 713 -8.47 10.40 -9.16
C PRO A 713 -9.12 9.38 -8.22
N TRP A 714 -9.14 8.11 -8.63
CA TRP A 714 -9.78 7.02 -7.92
C TRP A 714 -8.85 6.16 -7.06
N GLY A 715 -7.53 6.39 -7.12
CA GLY A 715 -6.59 5.57 -6.37
C GLY A 715 -5.13 5.89 -6.70
N HIS A 716 -4.27 5.64 -5.71
CA HIS A 716 -2.84 5.77 -5.82
C HIS A 716 -2.20 4.48 -5.34
N TRP A 717 -1.43 3.78 -6.17
CA TRP A 717 -0.68 2.60 -5.72
C TRP A 717 0.65 2.48 -6.43
N THR A 718 1.51 1.62 -5.90
CA THR A 718 2.87 1.41 -6.40
C THR A 718 3.01 -0.01 -6.93
N VAL A 719 3.47 -0.16 -8.16
CA VAL A 719 3.82 -1.45 -8.75
C VAL A 719 5.33 -1.62 -8.67
N ALA A 720 5.80 -2.76 -8.17
CA ALA A 720 7.21 -3.04 -8.03
C ALA A 720 7.57 -4.44 -8.55
N LEU A 721 8.71 -4.52 -9.24
CA LEU A 721 9.35 -5.79 -9.60
C LEU A 721 10.61 -5.97 -8.79
N LEU A 722 10.64 -7.01 -7.97
CA LEU A 722 11.81 -7.43 -7.19
C LEU A 722 12.33 -8.73 -7.80
N TRP A 723 13.55 -8.72 -8.36
CA TRP A 723 14.09 -9.89 -9.07
C TRP A 723 15.54 -10.20 -8.72
N ASN A 724 15.88 -11.48 -8.77
CA ASN A 724 17.22 -11.94 -8.49
C ASN A 724 18.03 -12.05 -9.79
N ALA A 725 18.90 -11.08 -10.08
CA ALA A 725 19.78 -11.17 -11.26
C ALA A 725 21.02 -12.07 -11.05
N GLY A 726 21.21 -12.61 -9.84
CA GLY A 726 22.37 -13.43 -9.48
C GLY A 726 22.15 -14.92 -9.69
N THR A 727 23.19 -15.71 -9.41
CA THR A 727 23.20 -17.18 -9.54
C THR A 727 22.89 -17.93 -8.24
N GLN A 728 22.74 -17.22 -7.12
CA GLN A 728 22.40 -17.78 -5.82
C GLN A 728 21.03 -17.29 -5.38
N THR A 729 20.25 -18.17 -4.74
CA THR A 729 18.98 -17.81 -4.10
C THR A 729 19.20 -16.76 -3.01
N LYS A 730 18.43 -15.68 -3.04
CA LYS A 730 18.55 -14.60 -2.04
C LYS A 730 17.25 -13.84 -1.84
N GLU A 731 17.12 -13.19 -0.69
CA GLU A 731 16.03 -12.26 -0.42
C GLU A 731 16.30 -10.88 -1.03
N ILE A 732 15.22 -10.17 -1.36
CA ILE A 732 15.28 -8.84 -1.94
C ILE A 732 14.31 -7.94 -1.17
N SER A 733 14.87 -6.94 -0.49
CA SER A 733 14.08 -5.98 0.27
C SER A 733 13.77 -4.74 -0.55
N LEU A 734 12.59 -4.14 -0.38
CA LEU A 734 12.15 -2.87 -0.91
C LEU A 734 11.90 -1.93 0.27
N ASP A 735 12.70 -0.86 0.39
CA ASP A 735 12.42 0.22 1.34
C ASP A 735 11.40 1.19 0.75
N PHE A 736 10.34 1.52 1.48
CA PHE A 736 9.23 2.34 0.97
C PHE A 736 9.65 3.78 0.76
N ALA A 737 10.49 4.35 1.62
CA ALA A 737 10.96 5.73 1.44
C ALA A 737 11.85 5.86 0.20
N ALA A 738 12.79 4.93 -0.01
CA ALA A 738 13.61 4.86 -1.22
C ALA A 738 12.77 4.60 -2.49
N ALA A 739 11.69 3.83 -2.35
CA ALA A 739 10.73 3.60 -3.42
C ALA A 739 9.87 4.84 -3.74
N GLY A 740 9.83 5.88 -2.91
CA GLY A 740 8.97 7.06 -3.10
C GLY A 740 7.54 6.87 -2.55
N MET A 741 7.37 5.92 -1.63
CA MET A 741 6.12 5.64 -0.92
C MET A 741 6.14 6.28 0.48
N ASP A 742 4.97 6.46 1.10
CA ASP A 742 4.85 7.02 2.45
C ASP A 742 5.14 5.94 3.51
N PRO A 743 6.25 6.00 4.27
CA PRO A 743 6.60 4.97 5.23
C PRO A 743 5.65 4.90 6.44
N HIS A 744 4.78 5.89 6.63
CA HIS A 744 3.79 5.93 7.72
C HIS A 744 2.44 5.31 7.34
N LYS A 745 2.24 4.98 6.05
CA LYS A 745 1.03 4.31 5.57
C LYS A 745 1.16 2.79 5.59
N ARG A 746 -0.02 2.15 5.67
CA ARG A 746 -0.19 0.70 5.54
C ARG A 746 -0.54 0.36 4.11
N TYR A 747 0.20 -0.57 3.52
CA TYR A 747 -0.02 -1.01 2.14
C TYR A 747 -0.47 -2.46 2.10
N ALA A 748 -1.60 -2.72 1.43
CA ALA A 748 -1.94 -4.05 0.98
C ALA A 748 -0.94 -4.48 -0.10
N VAL A 749 -0.31 -5.64 0.10
CA VAL A 749 0.67 -6.22 -0.81
C VAL A 749 0.05 -7.38 -1.55
N TRP A 750 0.02 -7.27 -2.87
CA TRP A 750 -0.53 -8.28 -3.75
C TRP A 750 0.50 -8.72 -4.79
N SER A 751 0.53 -10.00 -5.13
CA SER A 751 1.44 -10.54 -6.15
C SER A 751 0.72 -10.89 -7.44
N PHE A 752 1.20 -10.32 -8.55
CA PHE A 752 0.58 -10.44 -9.87
C PHE A 752 0.54 -11.87 -10.39
N TRP A 753 1.70 -12.49 -10.46
CA TRP A 753 1.85 -13.82 -11.05
C TRP A 753 1.49 -14.96 -10.10
N ASP A 754 1.67 -14.76 -8.80
CA ASP A 754 1.16 -15.71 -7.80
C ASP A 754 -0.37 -15.58 -7.63
N ASN A 755 -0.94 -14.48 -8.17
CA ASN A 755 -2.36 -14.15 -8.16
C ASN A 755 -2.99 -14.25 -6.76
N ARG A 756 -2.29 -13.70 -5.76
CA ARG A 756 -2.69 -13.80 -4.35
C ARG A 756 -2.31 -12.55 -3.56
N PHE A 757 -3.11 -12.29 -2.53
CA PHE A 757 -2.79 -11.34 -1.49
C PHE A 757 -1.71 -11.92 -0.57
N LEU A 758 -0.67 -11.12 -0.27
CA LEU A 758 0.46 -11.55 0.56
C LEU A 758 0.39 -11.02 1.99
N GLY A 759 -0.27 -9.88 2.22
CA GLY A 759 -0.38 -9.29 3.55
C GLY A 759 -0.38 -7.76 3.52
N ILE A 760 -0.26 -7.17 4.70
CA ILE A 760 -0.15 -5.72 4.87
C ILE A 760 1.27 -5.39 5.31
N ALA A 761 1.91 -4.43 4.66
CA ALA A 761 3.27 -4.01 4.94
C ALA A 761 3.34 -2.52 5.31
N GLU A 762 4.32 -2.20 6.14
CA GLU A 762 4.65 -0.85 6.59
C GLU A 762 6.16 -0.68 6.47
N LYS A 763 6.62 0.52 6.07
CA LYS A 763 8.04 0.93 5.91
C LYS A 763 8.88 0.17 4.87
N SER A 764 8.71 -1.13 4.73
CA SER A 764 9.49 -1.96 3.81
C SER A 764 8.79 -3.29 3.50
N TRP A 765 9.23 -3.95 2.45
CA TRP A 765 8.84 -5.33 2.10
C TRP A 765 10.08 -6.17 1.80
N THR A 766 10.17 -7.38 2.35
CA THR A 766 11.22 -8.34 2.00
C THR A 766 10.59 -9.56 1.37
N THR A 767 11.07 -9.94 0.20
CA THR A 767 10.60 -11.14 -0.49
C THR A 767 11.06 -12.38 0.29
N PRO A 768 10.28 -13.48 0.28
CA PRO A 768 10.86 -14.82 0.41
C PRO A 768 12.10 -14.99 -0.48
N ALA A 769 13.02 -15.88 -0.10
CA ALA A 769 14.21 -16.17 -0.88
C ALA A 769 13.85 -16.50 -2.34
N ILE A 770 14.39 -15.73 -3.29
CA ILE A 770 14.07 -15.78 -4.72
C ILE A 770 15.19 -16.54 -5.43
N GLU A 771 14.82 -17.60 -6.16
CA GLU A 771 15.73 -18.38 -7.01
C GLU A 771 16.41 -17.51 -8.09
N PRO A 772 17.56 -17.94 -8.64
CA PRO A 772 18.22 -17.25 -9.74
C PRO A 772 17.25 -16.88 -10.87
N PHE A 773 17.28 -15.62 -11.29
CA PHE A 773 16.45 -15.00 -12.32
C PHE A 773 14.93 -14.99 -12.09
N ALA A 774 14.45 -15.47 -10.94
CA ALA A 774 13.06 -15.37 -10.56
C ALA A 774 12.71 -13.97 -10.05
N SER A 775 11.41 -13.67 -9.95
CA SER A 775 10.91 -12.37 -9.50
C SER A 775 9.58 -12.43 -8.74
N GLN A 776 9.39 -11.44 -7.88
CA GLN A 776 8.09 -11.04 -7.35
C GLN A 776 7.64 -9.73 -8.00
N HIS A 777 6.56 -9.83 -8.78
CA HIS A 777 5.83 -8.69 -9.30
C HIS A 777 4.72 -8.36 -8.31
N LEU A 778 4.80 -7.18 -7.69
CA LEU A 778 3.98 -6.78 -6.55
C LEU A 778 3.22 -5.47 -6.84
N CYS A 779 2.01 -5.38 -6.31
CA CYS A 779 1.25 -4.14 -6.20
C CYS A 779 1.09 -3.77 -4.71
N PHE A 780 1.36 -2.50 -4.39
CA PHE A 780 1.28 -1.92 -3.07
C PHE A 780 0.22 -0.82 -3.05
N THR A 781 -0.94 -1.15 -2.49
CA THR A 781 -2.08 -0.22 -2.43
C THR A 781 -2.29 0.30 -1.01
N PRO A 782 -2.29 1.62 -0.78
CA PRO A 782 -2.53 2.19 0.53
C PRO A 782 -3.95 1.87 1.00
N LEU A 783 -4.05 1.46 2.26
CA LEU A 783 -5.33 1.22 2.92
C LEU A 783 -5.74 2.51 3.66
N ASP A 784 -6.32 3.46 2.93
CA ASP A 784 -6.83 4.70 3.53
C ASP A 784 -8.05 4.40 4.43
N GLN A 785 -8.23 5.22 5.47
CA GLN A 785 -8.89 4.87 6.74
C GLN A 785 -10.42 4.66 6.75
N ASP A 786 -11.12 4.65 5.61
CA ASP A 786 -12.58 4.40 5.58
C ASP A 786 -12.89 2.93 5.27
N PRO A 787 -13.08 2.07 6.28
CA PRO A 787 -13.35 0.63 6.08
C PRO A 787 -14.70 0.36 5.41
N LEU A 788 -15.56 1.38 5.24
CA LEU A 788 -16.89 1.25 4.63
C LEU A 788 -16.89 1.60 3.14
N LYS A 789 -15.78 2.12 2.60
CA LYS A 789 -15.57 2.30 1.17
C LYS A 789 -14.78 1.12 0.61
N PRO A 790 -15.33 0.36 -0.36
CA PRO A 790 -14.53 -0.64 -1.05
C PRO A 790 -13.35 0.03 -1.77
N THR A 791 -12.20 -0.63 -1.75
CA THR A 791 -10.98 -0.15 -2.42
C THR A 791 -10.46 -1.24 -3.34
N ILE A 792 -10.16 -0.92 -4.60
CA ILE A 792 -9.43 -1.84 -5.48
C ILE A 792 -7.99 -1.91 -4.99
N ILE A 793 -7.46 -3.12 -4.78
CA ILE A 793 -6.05 -3.30 -4.40
C ILE A 793 -5.15 -3.71 -5.57
N GLY A 794 -5.73 -4.20 -6.66
CA GLY A 794 -4.99 -4.58 -7.87
C GLY A 794 -5.83 -5.45 -8.81
N SER A 795 -5.23 -5.72 -9.97
CA SER A 795 -5.80 -6.53 -11.05
C SER A 795 -4.70 -7.37 -11.70
N ASN A 796 -5.02 -8.60 -12.10
CA ASN A 796 -4.11 -9.38 -12.94
C ASN A 796 -4.41 -9.26 -14.44
N LEU A 797 -5.40 -8.46 -14.84
CA LEU A 797 -5.80 -8.32 -16.24
C LEU A 797 -4.69 -7.69 -17.09
N HIS A 798 -3.93 -6.74 -16.55
CA HIS A 798 -2.78 -6.16 -17.24
C HIS A 798 -1.55 -6.16 -16.34
N ILE A 799 -0.36 -6.28 -16.92
CA ILE A 799 0.93 -6.38 -16.19
C ILE A 799 1.17 -5.19 -15.25
N TRP A 800 0.54 -4.05 -15.53
CA TRP A 800 0.64 -2.82 -14.74
C TRP A 800 -0.43 -2.70 -13.65
N CYS A 801 -1.14 -3.79 -13.36
CA CYS A 801 -1.96 -3.95 -12.17
C CYS A 801 -3.05 -2.87 -11.97
N GLY A 802 -3.71 -2.44 -13.05
CA GLY A 802 -4.81 -1.47 -13.03
C GLY A 802 -4.50 -0.13 -13.69
N ALA A 803 -3.31 0.06 -14.26
CA ALA A 803 -2.97 1.31 -14.93
C ALA A 803 -3.57 1.44 -16.34
N ALA A 804 -3.66 0.33 -17.07
CA ALA A 804 -4.11 0.31 -18.46
C ALA A 804 -5.56 -0.20 -18.58
N GLU A 805 -5.94 -1.18 -17.77
CA GLU A 805 -7.24 -1.86 -17.84
C GLU A 805 -8.39 -1.11 -17.15
N PHE A 806 -8.09 -0.15 -16.27
CA PHE A 806 -9.11 0.66 -15.59
C PHE A 806 -9.24 2.02 -16.26
N GLU A 807 -10.43 2.32 -16.75
CA GLU A 807 -10.78 3.65 -17.26
C GLU A 807 -11.15 4.56 -16.09
N GLN A 808 -12.10 4.11 -15.29
CA GLN A 808 -12.61 4.84 -14.12
C GLN A 808 -13.00 3.86 -13.01
N VAL A 809 -12.83 4.30 -11.76
CA VAL A 809 -13.32 3.59 -10.58
C VAL A 809 -14.07 4.59 -9.71
N ALA A 810 -15.37 4.35 -9.49
CA ALA A 810 -16.17 5.15 -8.57
C ALA A 810 -16.44 4.34 -7.31
N SER A 811 -15.88 4.76 -6.17
CA SER A 811 -16.17 4.15 -4.88
C SER A 811 -17.06 5.06 -4.04
N LEU A 812 -18.28 4.58 -3.79
CA LEU A 812 -19.25 5.21 -2.90
C LEU A 812 -19.32 4.45 -1.59
N HIS A 813 -20.06 5.01 -0.63
CA HIS A 813 -20.37 4.27 0.59
C HIS A 813 -21.13 2.98 0.22
N ARG A 814 -20.49 1.82 0.39
CA ARG A 814 -21.06 0.49 0.15
C ARG A 814 -21.39 0.13 -1.31
N ALA A 815 -20.87 0.86 -2.28
CA ALA A 815 -20.98 0.50 -3.69
C ALA A 815 -19.70 0.87 -4.43
N MET A 816 -19.39 0.12 -5.48
CA MET A 816 -18.26 0.41 -6.36
C MET A 816 -18.67 0.18 -7.81
N GLU A 817 -18.29 1.08 -8.68
CA GLU A 817 -18.36 0.90 -10.13
C GLU A 817 -16.95 0.92 -10.70
N VAL A 818 -16.66 -0.02 -11.60
CA VAL A 818 -15.37 -0.18 -12.26
C VAL A 818 -15.61 -0.24 -13.75
N ASP A 819 -15.14 0.78 -14.46
CA ASP A 819 -15.14 0.82 -15.92
C ASP A 819 -13.80 0.30 -16.44
N LEU A 820 -13.87 -0.66 -17.36
CA LEU A 820 -12.72 -1.33 -17.92
C LEU A 820 -12.49 -0.89 -19.37
N THR A 821 -11.22 -0.68 -19.72
CA THR A 821 -10.80 -0.47 -21.11
C THR A 821 -10.70 -1.82 -21.85
N ASP A 822 -10.27 -1.79 -23.11
CA ASP A 822 -9.92 -3.00 -23.87
C ASP A 822 -8.55 -3.60 -23.49
N ALA A 823 -7.78 -2.94 -22.63
CA ALA A 823 -6.44 -3.37 -22.27
C ALA A 823 -6.45 -4.66 -21.44
N GLY A 824 -5.44 -5.49 -21.65
CA GLY A 824 -5.20 -6.68 -20.84
C GLY A 824 -5.88 -7.95 -21.33
N ALA A 825 -5.76 -8.98 -20.49
CA ALA A 825 -6.27 -10.32 -20.68
C ALA A 825 -7.79 -10.40 -20.67
N ARG A 826 -8.35 -11.33 -21.45
CA ARG A 826 -9.81 -11.53 -21.51
C ARG A 826 -10.39 -12.26 -20.30
N ALA A 827 -9.53 -12.93 -19.54
CA ALA A 827 -9.86 -13.54 -18.27
C ALA A 827 -8.79 -13.23 -17.23
N GLY A 828 -9.24 -12.97 -16.01
CA GLY A 828 -8.37 -12.60 -14.90
C GLY A 828 -9.17 -12.26 -13.64
N ASP A 829 -8.51 -11.61 -12.69
CA ASP A 829 -9.06 -11.34 -11.38
C ASP A 829 -8.83 -9.88 -10.97
N LEU A 830 -9.84 -9.30 -10.33
CA LEU A 830 -9.74 -8.06 -9.55
C LEU A 830 -9.72 -8.39 -8.08
N PHE A 831 -8.99 -7.59 -7.30
CA PHE A 831 -8.96 -7.74 -5.85
C PHE A 831 -9.54 -6.50 -5.19
N LEU A 832 -10.54 -6.71 -4.35
CA LEU A 832 -11.27 -5.66 -3.64
C LEU A 832 -11.05 -5.81 -2.13
N HIS A 833 -10.62 -4.74 -1.47
CA HIS A 833 -10.65 -4.64 -0.02
C HIS A 833 -11.99 -4.05 0.42
N CYS A 834 -12.82 -4.86 1.08
CA CYS A 834 -14.08 -4.45 1.69
C CYS A 834 -14.48 -5.35 2.85
N ALA A 835 -15.07 -4.74 3.90
CA ALA A 835 -15.40 -5.43 5.14
C ALA A 835 -16.39 -6.60 4.99
N GLU A 836 -17.27 -6.54 3.99
CA GLU A 836 -18.34 -7.52 3.74
C GLU A 836 -18.27 -7.99 2.28
N ARG A 837 -18.81 -9.18 2.01
CA ARG A 837 -18.77 -9.79 0.66
C ARG A 837 -19.44 -8.87 -0.38
N PRO A 838 -18.72 -8.44 -1.43
CA PRO A 838 -19.33 -7.67 -2.51
C PRO A 838 -20.24 -8.57 -3.33
N LYS A 839 -21.38 -8.03 -3.77
CA LYS A 839 -22.30 -8.67 -4.71
C LYS A 839 -22.29 -7.93 -6.03
N ILE A 840 -22.16 -8.67 -7.12
CA ILE A 840 -22.32 -8.10 -8.46
C ILE A 840 -23.78 -7.69 -8.67
N ARG A 841 -24.01 -6.42 -9.00
CA ARG A 841 -25.31 -5.87 -9.39
C ARG A 841 -25.47 -5.96 -10.91
N THR A 842 -24.47 -5.47 -11.62
CA THR A 842 -24.43 -5.40 -13.08
C THR A 842 -23.03 -5.75 -13.56
N ALA A 843 -22.93 -6.52 -14.64
CA ALA A 843 -21.69 -6.74 -15.40
C ALA A 843 -22.00 -6.58 -16.89
N ARG A 844 -21.35 -5.61 -17.55
CA ARG A 844 -21.51 -5.33 -18.99
C ARG A 844 -20.20 -5.63 -19.70
N GLY A 845 -20.29 -6.18 -20.92
CA GLY A 845 -19.13 -6.50 -21.76
C GLY A 845 -18.18 -7.58 -21.19
N CYS A 846 -18.50 -8.17 -20.04
CA CYS A 846 -17.72 -9.21 -19.38
C CYS A 846 -18.61 -10.05 -18.46
N LYS A 847 -18.08 -11.17 -17.94
CA LYS A 847 -18.80 -12.07 -17.03
C LYS A 847 -18.02 -12.26 -15.74
N VAL A 848 -18.70 -12.09 -14.60
CA VAL A 848 -18.15 -12.45 -13.28
C VAL A 848 -18.49 -13.91 -12.99
N THR A 849 -17.47 -14.74 -12.77
CA THR A 849 -17.62 -16.19 -12.55
C THR A 849 -17.55 -16.58 -11.08
N ALA A 850 -16.76 -15.86 -10.27
CA ALA A 850 -16.59 -16.14 -8.85
C ALA A 850 -16.28 -14.86 -8.05
N ILE A 851 -16.67 -14.87 -6.78
CA ILE A 851 -16.27 -13.86 -5.76
C ILE A 851 -15.88 -14.63 -4.50
N ASP A 852 -14.58 -14.78 -4.28
CA ASP A 852 -13.99 -15.59 -3.21
C ASP A 852 -13.29 -14.72 -2.17
N SER A 853 -13.34 -15.11 -0.89
CA SER A 853 -12.54 -14.44 0.16
C SER A 853 -11.10 -14.94 0.12
N THR A 854 -10.13 -14.02 0.17
CA THR A 854 -8.70 -14.35 0.30
C THR A 854 -8.14 -14.06 1.69
N GLY A 855 -9.02 -13.76 2.66
CA GLY A 855 -8.65 -13.32 4.01
C GLY A 855 -8.39 -11.81 4.09
N GLY A 856 -8.37 -11.27 5.32
CA GLY A 856 -8.05 -9.86 5.57
C GLY A 856 -9.01 -8.83 4.94
N ASN A 857 -10.30 -9.17 4.84
CA ASN A 857 -11.33 -8.35 4.16
C ASN A 857 -11.05 -8.14 2.66
N ILE A 858 -10.35 -9.08 2.02
CA ILE A 858 -10.06 -9.02 0.58
C ILE A 858 -10.86 -10.08 -0.15
N TRP A 859 -11.39 -9.67 -1.30
CA TRP A 859 -12.25 -10.46 -2.17
C TRP A 859 -11.66 -10.50 -3.57
N ARG A 860 -11.43 -11.71 -4.07
CA ARG A 860 -11.02 -11.97 -5.45
C ARG A 860 -12.29 -12.08 -6.31
N VAL A 861 -12.40 -11.22 -7.31
CA VAL A 861 -13.49 -11.20 -8.29
C VAL A 861 -12.94 -11.72 -9.62
N SER A 862 -13.33 -12.92 -10.00
CA SER A 862 -12.89 -13.56 -11.25
C SER A 862 -13.78 -13.12 -12.42
N ILE A 863 -13.15 -12.63 -13.48
CA ILE A 863 -13.77 -12.10 -14.69
C ILE A 863 -13.34 -12.95 -15.88
N THR A 864 -14.30 -13.27 -16.75
CA THR A 864 -14.08 -13.93 -18.05
C THR A 864 -14.87 -13.22 -19.15
N ASP A 865 -14.70 -13.69 -20.39
CA ASP A 865 -15.49 -13.28 -21.55
C ASP A 865 -15.50 -11.76 -21.80
N ARG A 866 -14.41 -11.06 -21.48
CA ARG A 866 -14.25 -9.63 -21.80
C ARG A 866 -14.31 -9.44 -23.32
N GLN A 867 -15.28 -8.64 -23.77
CA GLN A 867 -15.53 -8.36 -25.18
C GLN A 867 -14.81 -7.08 -25.60
N ARG A 868 -13.69 -7.23 -26.32
CA ARG A 868 -12.94 -6.09 -26.85
C ARG A 868 -13.77 -5.30 -27.87
N GLY A 869 -13.72 -3.97 -27.79
CA GLY A 869 -14.46 -3.04 -28.62
C GLY A 869 -15.87 -2.72 -28.11
N MET A 870 -16.27 -3.27 -26.96
CA MET A 870 -17.50 -2.91 -26.27
C MET A 870 -17.17 -2.27 -24.91
N ALA A 871 -18.01 -1.33 -24.48
CA ALA A 871 -17.91 -0.77 -23.13
C ALA A 871 -18.08 -1.88 -22.08
N GLN A 872 -17.14 -1.95 -21.15
CA GLN A 872 -17.08 -2.96 -20.09
C GLN A 872 -17.21 -2.28 -18.74
N SER A 873 -18.16 -2.71 -17.92
CA SER A 873 -18.34 -2.15 -16.58
C SER A 873 -18.83 -3.18 -15.57
N LEU A 874 -18.45 -2.98 -14.31
CA LEU A 874 -18.79 -3.83 -13.17
C LEU A 874 -19.34 -2.97 -12.04
N GLU A 875 -20.56 -3.25 -11.60
CA GLU A 875 -21.19 -2.58 -10.46
C GLU A 875 -21.30 -3.55 -9.28
N PHE A 876 -20.65 -3.22 -8.17
CA PHE A 876 -20.68 -3.97 -6.92
C PHE A 876 -21.53 -3.25 -5.86
N GLY A 877 -22.36 -4.02 -5.14
CA GLY A 877 -23.06 -3.57 -3.95
C GLY A 877 -22.63 -4.35 -2.70
N ILE A 878 -22.55 -3.66 -1.56
CA ILE A 878 -22.16 -4.25 -0.28
C ILE A 878 -23.38 -4.22 0.66
N ASP A 879 -24.00 -5.39 0.83
CA ASP A 879 -25.17 -5.56 1.70
C ASP A 879 -24.76 -5.50 3.18
N GLN A 880 -25.65 -5.00 4.03
CA GLN A 880 -25.45 -4.99 5.48
C GLN A 880 -26.18 -6.17 6.12
N PRO A 881 -25.63 -6.75 7.20
CA PRO A 881 -26.38 -7.69 8.03
C PRO A 881 -27.70 -7.08 8.47
N ALA A 882 -28.78 -7.88 8.54
CA ALA A 882 -30.10 -7.40 8.95
C ALA A 882 -30.06 -6.64 10.29
N THR A 883 -29.21 -7.07 11.23
CA THR A 883 -29.02 -6.46 12.55
C THR A 883 -28.50 -5.02 12.52
N ARG A 884 -27.85 -4.60 11.44
CA ARG A 884 -27.38 -3.21 11.23
C ARG A 884 -28.39 -2.36 10.44
N GLN A 885 -29.47 -2.95 9.95
CA GLN A 885 -30.51 -2.24 9.21
C GLN A 885 -31.63 -1.77 10.16
N PRO A 886 -32.12 -0.51 10.06
CA PRO A 886 -33.11 0.04 10.99
C PRO A 886 -34.41 -0.77 11.08
N TRP A 887 -34.86 -1.36 9.98
CA TRP A 887 -36.11 -2.13 9.94
C TRP A 887 -36.07 -3.36 10.87
N PHE A 888 -34.90 -3.95 11.10
CA PHE A 888 -34.75 -5.10 11.99
C PHE A 888 -35.08 -4.71 13.42
N TRP A 889 -34.60 -3.55 13.87
CA TRP A 889 -34.92 -3.02 15.20
C TRP A 889 -36.38 -2.56 15.30
N VAL A 890 -36.96 -2.05 14.22
CA VAL A 890 -38.41 -1.76 14.15
C VAL A 890 -39.24 -3.03 14.33
N LEU A 891 -38.87 -4.14 13.68
CA LEU A 891 -39.57 -5.43 13.84
C LEU A 891 -39.41 -6.00 15.25
N ILE A 892 -38.22 -5.89 15.86
CA ILE A 892 -38.03 -6.27 17.27
C ILE A 892 -38.92 -5.43 18.19
N ALA A 893 -39.00 -4.12 17.98
CA ALA A 893 -39.87 -3.25 18.76
C ALA A 893 -41.37 -3.62 18.58
N LEU A 894 -41.79 -3.95 17.36
CA LEU A 894 -43.15 -4.41 17.07
C LEU A 894 -43.46 -5.76 17.73
N LEU A 895 -42.50 -6.69 17.75
CA LEU A 895 -42.65 -7.98 18.43
C LEU A 895 -42.81 -7.78 19.95
N ILE A 896 -41.97 -6.94 20.56
CA ILE A 896 -42.03 -6.64 22.00
C ILE A 896 -43.37 -5.98 22.37
N THR A 897 -43.82 -5.01 21.57
CA THR A 897 -45.11 -4.33 21.83
C THR A 897 -46.30 -5.27 21.64
N SER A 898 -46.29 -6.15 20.64
CA SER A 898 -47.31 -7.18 20.44
C SER A 898 -47.39 -8.16 21.62
N LEU A 899 -46.24 -8.66 22.09
CA LEU A 899 -46.17 -9.54 23.26
C LEU A 899 -46.68 -8.86 24.53
N ALA A 900 -46.32 -7.59 24.75
CA ALA A 900 -46.83 -6.80 25.86
C ALA A 900 -48.36 -6.62 25.79
N PHE A 901 -48.90 -6.38 24.60
CA PHE A 901 -50.35 -6.26 24.39
C PHE A 901 -51.09 -7.57 24.68
N VAL A 902 -50.57 -8.70 24.22
CA VAL A 902 -51.14 -10.03 24.51
C VAL A 902 -51.10 -10.33 26.01
N ALA A 903 -49.98 -10.05 26.69
CA ALA A 903 -49.86 -10.22 28.13
C ALA A 903 -50.85 -9.35 28.91
N TRP A 904 -51.01 -8.09 28.51
CA TRP A 904 -52.00 -7.18 29.08
C TRP A 904 -53.44 -7.72 28.91
N ARG A 905 -53.82 -8.12 27.69
CA ARG A 905 -55.14 -8.71 27.40
C ARG A 905 -55.42 -9.99 28.18
N TYR A 906 -54.40 -10.83 28.38
CA TYR A 906 -54.52 -12.04 29.17
C TYR A 906 -54.81 -11.73 30.65
N LEU A 907 -54.06 -10.78 31.24
CA LEU A 907 -54.25 -10.34 32.63
C LEU A 907 -55.61 -9.68 32.85
N GLU A 908 -56.08 -8.88 31.90
CA GLU A 908 -57.40 -8.23 31.95
C GLU A 908 -58.54 -9.27 31.94
N ASN A 909 -58.49 -10.24 31.01
CA ASN A 909 -59.49 -11.30 30.93
C ASN A 909 -59.52 -12.19 32.19
N PHE A 910 -58.38 -12.40 32.83
CA PHE A 910 -58.31 -13.16 34.08
C PHE A 910 -59.04 -12.44 35.23
N ARG A 911 -58.87 -11.11 35.33
CA ARG A 911 -59.57 -10.28 36.35
C ARG A 911 -61.08 -10.30 36.16
N SER A 912 -61.57 -10.12 34.94
CA SER A 912 -63.00 -10.08 34.64
C SER A 912 -63.73 -11.39 34.99
N ARG A 913 -63.06 -12.55 34.85
CA ARG A 913 -63.65 -13.85 35.21
C ARG A 913 -63.86 -14.02 36.73
N GLN A 914 -62.99 -13.44 37.55
CA GLN A 914 -63.12 -13.54 39.01
C GLN A 914 -64.30 -12.71 39.54
N GLU A 915 -64.56 -11.56 38.92
CA GLU A 915 -65.61 -10.63 39.34
C GLU A 915 -67.02 -11.17 39.06
N ILE A 916 -67.21 -11.81 37.90
CA ILE A 916 -68.47 -12.46 37.51
C ILE A 916 -68.85 -13.60 38.48
N ALA A 917 -67.88 -14.43 38.88
CA ALA A 917 -68.13 -15.55 39.80
C ALA A 917 -68.62 -15.08 41.18
N ARG A 918 -68.15 -13.92 41.65
CA ARG A 918 -68.53 -13.34 42.95
C ARG A 918 -69.97 -12.81 42.96
N LEU A 919 -70.44 -12.28 41.85
CA LEU A 919 -71.81 -11.76 41.71
C LEU A 919 -72.84 -12.89 41.70
N GLN A 920 -72.53 -14.03 41.08
CA GLN A 920 -73.44 -15.19 41.04
C GLN A 920 -73.71 -15.79 42.43
N GLN A 921 -72.73 -15.81 43.33
CA GLN A 921 -72.93 -16.28 44.71
C GLN A 921 -73.90 -15.41 45.52
N LYS A 922 -73.96 -14.10 45.26
CA LYS A 922 -74.85 -13.20 45.99
C LYS A 922 -76.32 -13.42 45.60
N ASN A 923 -76.60 -13.51 44.30
CA ASN A 923 -77.98 -13.70 43.83
C ASN A 923 -78.58 -15.04 44.28
N ALA A 924 -77.78 -16.11 44.27
CA ALA A 924 -78.23 -17.42 44.72
C ALA A 924 -78.68 -17.45 46.20
N LEU A 925 -78.10 -16.60 47.05
CA LEU A 925 -78.43 -16.53 48.48
C LEU A 925 -79.75 -15.79 48.74
N GLU A 926 -80.09 -14.80 47.90
CA GLU A 926 -81.31 -14.01 48.06
C GLU A 926 -82.55 -14.77 47.58
N GLU A 927 -82.44 -15.51 46.48
CA GLU A 927 -83.53 -16.34 45.96
C GLU A 927 -83.96 -17.43 46.97
N GLU A 928 -83.00 -17.98 47.71
CA GLU A 928 -83.27 -19.02 48.70
C GLU A 928 -84.07 -18.52 49.90
N ARG A 929 -83.90 -17.25 50.29
CA ARG A 929 -84.66 -16.63 51.40
C ARG A 929 -86.12 -16.38 51.05
N VAL A 930 -86.39 -15.95 49.82
CA VAL A 930 -87.76 -15.75 49.33
C VAL A 930 -88.50 -17.07 49.21
N ARG A 931 -87.80 -18.15 48.83
CA ARG A 931 -88.37 -19.50 48.77
C ARG A 931 -88.82 -19.99 50.15
N ILE A 932 -87.96 -19.87 51.16
CA ILE A 932 -88.24 -20.35 52.54
C ILE A 932 -89.49 -19.68 53.14
N ALA A 933 -89.70 -18.38 52.91
CA ALA A 933 -90.86 -17.66 53.43
C ALA A 933 -92.19 -18.13 52.81
N ARG A 934 -92.17 -18.48 51.52
CA ARG A 934 -93.36 -18.98 50.80
C ARG A 934 -93.70 -20.41 51.21
N ASP A 935 -92.70 -21.28 51.32
CA ASP A 935 -92.91 -22.68 51.74
C ASP A 935 -93.45 -22.77 53.18
N LEU A 936 -93.02 -21.87 54.08
CA LEU A 936 -93.56 -21.78 55.44
C LEU A 936 -95.04 -21.38 55.50
N HIS A 937 -95.50 -20.53 54.59
CA HIS A 937 -96.90 -20.08 54.51
C HIS A 937 -97.83 -21.21 54.05
N ASP A 938 -97.40 -21.96 53.02
CA ASP A 938 -98.27 -22.90 52.33
C ASP A 938 -98.36 -24.28 53.02
N GLU A 939 -97.26 -24.83 53.55
CA GLU A 939 -97.27 -26.17 54.16
C GLU A 939 -97.78 -26.20 55.61
N LEU A 940 -97.48 -25.19 56.43
CA LEU A 940 -97.89 -25.18 57.85
C LEU A 940 -99.31 -24.65 58.03
N GLY A 941 -99.73 -23.67 57.21
CA GLY A 941 -101.10 -23.13 57.22
C GLY A 941 -102.15 -24.17 56.82
N ALA A 942 -101.90 -24.93 55.75
CA ALA A 942 -102.79 -25.98 55.28
C ALA A 942 -102.94 -27.14 56.27
N ASN A 943 -101.86 -27.56 56.93
CA ASN A 943 -101.87 -28.65 57.89
C ASN A 943 -102.66 -28.31 59.18
N LEU A 944 -102.55 -27.08 59.68
CA LEU A 944 -103.30 -26.63 60.86
C LEU A 944 -104.81 -26.50 60.58
N ALA A 945 -105.20 -26.02 59.39
CA ALA A 945 -106.60 -26.00 58.97
C ALA A 945 -107.20 -27.42 58.91
N ARG A 946 -106.42 -28.39 58.41
CA ARG A 946 -106.83 -29.79 58.32
C ARG A 946 -107.00 -30.44 59.70
N ILE A 947 -106.10 -30.15 60.65
CA ILE A 947 -106.23 -30.60 62.04
C ILE A 947 -107.50 -30.01 62.67
N GLY A 948 -107.77 -28.73 62.46
CA GLY A 948 -109.00 -28.08 62.94
C GLY A 948 -110.28 -28.75 62.41
N LEU A 949 -110.32 -29.08 61.11
CA LEU A 949 -111.46 -29.76 60.49
C LEU A 949 -111.65 -31.19 61.02
N LEU A 950 -110.57 -31.98 61.08
CA LEU A 950 -110.61 -33.37 61.59
C LEU A 950 -111.06 -33.42 63.06
N THR A 951 -110.65 -32.44 63.86
CA THR A 951 -111.05 -32.32 65.26
C THR A 951 -112.54 -31.93 65.38
N GLY A 952 -113.03 -31.06 64.51
CA GLY A 952 -114.45 -30.69 64.46
C GLY A 952 -115.36 -31.84 64.00
N LEU A 953 -114.91 -32.66 63.05
CA LEU A 953 -115.61 -33.88 62.64
C LEU A 953 -115.61 -34.94 63.76
N ALA A 954 -114.52 -35.06 64.52
CA ALA A 954 -114.45 -35.94 65.68
C ALA A 954 -115.44 -35.52 66.78
N GLU A 955 -115.73 -34.21 66.94
CA GLU A 955 -116.73 -33.73 67.90
C GLU A 955 -118.17 -34.16 67.54
N GLN A 956 -118.48 -34.28 66.25
CA GLN A 956 -119.80 -34.71 65.77
C GLN A 956 -120.03 -36.23 65.84
N ALA A 957 -118.95 -37.03 65.89
CA ALA A 957 -119.01 -38.49 65.81
C ALA A 957 -119.03 -39.19 67.19
N ILE A 958 -118.96 -38.46 68.30
CA ILE A 958 -118.79 -39.02 69.65
C ILE A 958 -120.07 -38.82 70.48
N GLY A 959 -120.66 -39.94 70.93
CA GLY A 959 -121.75 -39.99 71.92
C GLY A 959 -121.28 -39.57 73.33
N ASP A 960 -122.19 -39.53 74.30
CA ASP A 960 -122.20 -38.76 75.58
C ASP A 960 -121.02 -38.92 76.59
N ASP A 961 -119.79 -39.18 76.13
CA ASP A 961 -118.56 -39.17 76.93
C ASP A 961 -118.00 -37.75 77.09
N GLN A 962 -118.37 -37.14 78.21
CA GLN A 962 -117.98 -35.79 78.61
C GLN A 962 -116.45 -35.58 78.68
N LYS A 963 -115.66 -36.64 78.90
CA LYS A 963 -114.20 -36.54 79.05
C LYS A 963 -113.49 -36.37 77.71
N THR A 964 -113.94 -37.05 76.66
CA THR A 964 -113.39 -36.95 75.31
C THR A 964 -113.75 -35.62 74.65
N ARG A 965 -114.97 -35.11 74.87
CA ARG A 965 -115.39 -33.79 74.39
C ARG A 965 -114.49 -32.66 74.92
N GLN A 966 -114.14 -32.73 76.21
CA GLN A 966 -113.26 -31.75 76.84
C GLN A 966 -111.80 -31.81 76.34
N GLN A 967 -111.33 -32.98 75.89
CA GLN A 967 -110.02 -33.11 75.25
C GLN A 967 -110.03 -32.56 73.81
N LEU A 968 -111.10 -32.77 73.05
CA LEU A 968 -111.26 -32.20 71.70
C LEU A 968 -111.34 -30.67 71.74
N GLU A 969 -112.06 -30.08 72.70
CA GLU A 969 -112.08 -28.62 72.90
C GLU A 969 -110.69 -28.05 73.21
N ARG A 970 -109.88 -28.78 74.01
CA ARG A 970 -108.49 -28.39 74.28
C ARG A 970 -107.61 -28.45 73.03
N ILE A 971 -107.77 -29.46 72.17
CA ILE A 971 -107.03 -29.58 70.91
C ILE A 971 -107.44 -28.49 69.92
N LEU A 972 -108.75 -28.20 69.81
CA LEU A 972 -109.27 -27.09 69.00
C LEU A 972 -108.75 -25.73 69.50
N GLY A 973 -108.72 -25.52 70.82
CA GLY A 973 -108.14 -24.34 71.45
C GLY A 973 -106.64 -24.18 71.16
N ALA A 974 -105.86 -25.27 71.27
CA ALA A 974 -104.43 -25.26 70.97
C ALA A 974 -104.14 -25.00 69.47
N THR A 975 -104.93 -25.58 68.58
CA THR A 975 -104.77 -25.43 67.12
C THR A 975 -105.08 -24.00 66.67
N ARG A 976 -106.15 -23.38 67.21
CA ARG A 976 -106.47 -21.96 66.97
C ARG A 976 -105.44 -20.99 67.58
N GLY A 977 -104.76 -21.40 68.66
CA GLY A 977 -103.65 -20.65 69.25
C GLY A 977 -102.38 -20.68 68.39
N LEU A 978 -102.05 -21.84 67.80
CA LEU A 978 -100.90 -22.02 66.91
C LEU A 978 -101.05 -21.25 65.59
N GLY A 979 -102.25 -21.19 65.00
CA GLY A 979 -102.50 -20.40 63.79
C GLY A 979 -102.15 -18.92 63.96
N ARG A 980 -102.63 -18.30 65.06
CA ARG A 980 -102.33 -16.90 65.37
C ARG A 980 -100.85 -16.63 65.69
N GLN A 981 -100.10 -17.64 66.14
CA GLN A 981 -98.65 -17.52 66.33
C GLN A 981 -97.90 -17.55 64.98
N LEU A 982 -98.32 -18.42 64.06
CA LEU A 982 -97.75 -18.56 62.71
C LEU A 982 -97.93 -17.27 61.89
N ASP A 983 -99.11 -16.66 61.92
CA ASP A 983 -99.40 -15.38 61.25
C ASP A 983 -98.43 -14.26 61.68
N SER A 984 -98.07 -14.23 62.97
CA SER A 984 -97.15 -13.22 63.50
C SER A 984 -95.68 -13.45 63.13
N ILE A 985 -95.29 -14.69 62.81
CA ILE A 985 -93.94 -15.03 62.33
C ILE A 985 -93.83 -14.74 60.84
N VAL A 986 -94.85 -15.11 60.06
CA VAL A 986 -94.93 -14.82 58.62
C VAL A 986 -94.92 -13.31 58.38
N TRP A 987 -95.73 -12.54 59.12
CA TRP A 987 -95.75 -11.08 59.00
C TRP A 987 -94.38 -10.44 59.29
N ALA A 988 -93.64 -10.96 60.28
CA ALA A 988 -92.33 -10.41 60.61
C ALA A 988 -91.23 -10.71 59.56
N VAL A 989 -91.43 -11.73 58.70
CA VAL A 989 -90.45 -12.18 57.70
C VAL A 989 -90.77 -11.67 56.29
N ASP A 990 -92.03 -11.28 56.02
CA ASP A 990 -92.47 -10.77 54.72
C ASP A 990 -91.83 -9.40 54.37
N PRO A 991 -91.02 -9.32 53.29
CA PRO A 991 -90.41 -8.08 52.80
C PRO A 991 -91.39 -6.93 52.48
N ALA A 992 -92.66 -7.24 52.23
CA ALA A 992 -93.68 -6.25 51.92
C ALA A 992 -94.13 -5.43 53.14
N ASN A 993 -93.82 -5.88 54.37
CA ASN A 993 -94.22 -5.26 55.63
C ASN A 993 -92.99 -4.68 56.38
N ASP A 994 -92.04 -4.15 55.62
CA ASP A 994 -90.71 -3.82 56.14
C ASP A 994 -90.61 -2.45 56.79
N THR A 995 -91.69 -1.66 56.81
CA THR A 995 -91.60 -0.26 57.21
C THR A 995 -92.14 -0.01 58.61
N LEU A 996 -91.65 1.06 59.23
CA LEU A 996 -92.08 1.50 60.57
C LEU A 996 -93.59 1.77 60.64
N GLU A 997 -94.18 2.32 59.58
CA GLU A 997 -95.62 2.56 59.47
C GLU A 997 -96.42 1.24 59.53
N SER A 998 -95.98 0.22 58.79
CA SER A 998 -96.62 -1.09 58.79
C SER A 998 -96.60 -1.77 60.18
N LEU A 999 -95.49 -1.61 60.92
CA LEU A 999 -95.37 -2.09 62.30
C LEU A 999 -96.33 -1.36 63.25
N ALA A 1000 -96.42 -0.03 63.15
CA ALA A 1000 -97.30 0.75 64.01
C ALA A 1000 -98.78 0.36 63.83
N ARG A 1001 -99.21 0.17 62.58
CA ARG A 1001 -100.57 -0.30 62.24
C ARG A 1001 -100.84 -1.70 62.81
N TYR A 1002 -99.88 -2.61 62.69
CA TYR A 1002 -100.01 -3.97 63.22
C TYR A 1002 -100.09 -3.99 64.76
N LEU A 1003 -99.24 -3.23 65.44
CA LEU A 1003 -99.24 -3.13 66.91
C LEU A 1003 -100.53 -2.51 67.44
N HIS A 1004 -101.05 -1.48 66.76
CA HIS A 1004 -102.33 -0.86 67.10
C HIS A 1004 -103.48 -1.87 67.04
N GLY A 1005 -103.66 -2.56 65.90
CA GLY A 1005 -104.71 -3.56 65.74
C GLY A 1005 -104.59 -4.70 66.74
N HIS A 1006 -103.37 -5.23 66.94
CA HIS A 1006 -103.15 -6.32 67.89
C HIS A 1006 -103.46 -5.92 69.35
N ALA A 1007 -103.04 -4.72 69.76
CA ALA A 1007 -103.27 -4.24 71.12
C ALA A 1007 -104.75 -3.96 71.40
N GLU A 1008 -105.46 -3.39 70.42
CA GLU A 1008 -106.89 -3.09 70.53
C GLU A 1008 -107.74 -4.36 70.64
N ASP A 1009 -107.48 -5.35 69.77
CA ASP A 1009 -108.13 -6.66 69.85
C ASP A 1009 -107.84 -7.34 71.19
N TYR A 1010 -106.59 -7.31 71.66
CA TYR A 1010 -106.19 -8.01 72.86
C TYR A 1010 -106.74 -7.38 74.16
N LEU A 1011 -106.71 -6.05 74.27
CA LEU A 1011 -107.16 -5.33 75.46
C LEU A 1011 -108.68 -5.21 75.56
N SER A 1012 -109.39 -5.12 74.42
CA SER A 1012 -110.85 -5.07 74.39
C SER A 1012 -111.48 -6.36 74.96
N MET A 1013 -110.88 -7.52 74.67
CA MET A 1013 -111.27 -8.81 75.26
C MET A 1013 -111.13 -8.84 76.79
N ALA A 1014 -110.22 -8.05 77.35
CA ALA A 1014 -110.00 -7.92 78.79
C ALA A 1014 -110.84 -6.81 79.45
N GLY A 1015 -111.66 -6.07 78.68
CA GLY A 1015 -112.46 -4.95 79.18
C GLY A 1015 -111.65 -3.71 79.55
N ILE A 1016 -110.41 -3.58 79.07
CA ILE A 1016 -109.51 -2.45 79.36
C ILE A 1016 -109.63 -1.43 78.23
N ARG A 1017 -109.82 -0.14 78.55
CA ARG A 1017 -109.83 0.93 77.54
C ARG A 1017 -108.44 1.15 76.99
N PHE A 1018 -108.30 1.09 75.66
CA PHE A 1018 -107.04 1.30 74.96
C PHE A 1018 -106.99 2.69 74.32
N ARG A 1019 -105.83 3.35 74.43
CA ARG A 1019 -105.54 4.61 73.74
C ARG A 1019 -104.23 4.47 72.96
N PHE A 1020 -104.26 4.70 71.66
CA PHE A 1020 -103.06 4.70 70.81
C PHE A 1020 -102.70 6.12 70.39
N VAL A 1021 -101.42 6.47 70.48
CA VAL A 1021 -100.89 7.78 70.07
C VAL A 1021 -99.65 7.55 69.22
N GLY A 1022 -99.61 8.13 68.00
CA GLY A 1022 -98.46 8.04 67.10
C GLY A 1022 -98.70 7.26 65.80
N MET A 1023 -99.75 7.59 65.04
CA MET A 1023 -99.94 7.08 63.67
C MET A 1023 -99.19 7.89 62.60
N ASP A 1024 -98.75 9.12 62.89
CA ASP A 1024 -97.91 9.93 62.00
C ASP A 1024 -96.42 9.58 62.19
N LEU A 1025 -95.97 8.49 61.57
CA LEU A 1025 -94.58 8.02 61.60
C LEU A 1025 -93.99 7.99 60.18
N PRO A 1026 -92.68 8.26 60.00
CA PRO A 1026 -92.03 8.17 58.71
C PRO A 1026 -91.89 6.72 58.22
N ASP A 1027 -91.92 6.52 56.91
CA ASP A 1027 -91.81 5.22 56.24
C ASP A 1027 -90.35 4.71 56.21
N ILE A 1028 -89.82 4.38 57.39
CA ILE A 1028 -88.43 3.91 57.56
C ILE A 1028 -88.38 2.38 57.43
N PRO A 1029 -87.53 1.80 56.57
CA PRO A 1029 -87.35 0.36 56.50
C PRO A 1029 -86.66 -0.16 57.78
N LEU A 1030 -87.26 -1.17 58.38
CA LEU A 1030 -86.81 -1.88 59.58
C LEU A 1030 -86.37 -3.28 59.18
N SER A 1031 -85.26 -3.78 59.74
CA SER A 1031 -84.87 -5.18 59.51
C SER A 1031 -85.89 -6.16 60.09
N SER A 1032 -86.06 -7.33 59.47
CA SER A 1032 -86.98 -8.38 59.95
C SER A 1032 -86.71 -8.78 61.41
N SER A 1033 -85.43 -8.79 61.81
CA SER A 1033 -85.03 -9.06 63.20
C SER A 1033 -85.53 -7.99 64.17
N LEU A 1034 -85.44 -6.71 63.80
CA LEU A 1034 -85.93 -5.61 64.63
C LEU A 1034 -87.45 -5.65 64.77
N ARG A 1035 -88.19 -5.86 63.67
CA ARG A 1035 -89.67 -5.98 63.70
C ARG A 1035 -90.14 -7.10 64.63
N HIS A 1036 -89.50 -8.27 64.53
CA HIS A 1036 -89.83 -9.42 65.38
C HIS A 1036 -89.60 -9.13 66.88
N HIS A 1037 -88.49 -8.48 67.24
CA HIS A 1037 -88.22 -8.13 68.63
C HIS A 1037 -89.24 -7.14 69.20
N LEU A 1038 -89.59 -6.08 68.45
CA LEU A 1038 -90.56 -5.07 68.88
C LEU A 1038 -91.96 -5.66 69.10
N LEU A 1039 -92.40 -6.55 68.21
CA LEU A 1039 -93.67 -7.24 68.32
C LEU A 1039 -93.72 -8.12 69.58
N MET A 1040 -92.68 -8.92 69.81
CA MET A 1040 -92.62 -9.80 70.98
C MET A 1040 -92.55 -9.04 72.30
N ILE A 1041 -91.84 -7.90 72.34
CA ILE A 1041 -91.81 -7.03 73.52
C ILE A 1041 -93.20 -6.48 73.81
N THR A 1042 -93.90 -5.95 72.80
CA THR A 1042 -95.25 -5.37 72.95
C THR A 1042 -96.24 -6.41 73.47
N LYS A 1043 -96.25 -7.61 72.88
CA LYS A 1043 -97.11 -8.74 73.31
C LYS A 1043 -96.90 -9.09 74.79
N GLU A 1044 -95.64 -9.21 75.19
CA GLU A 1044 -95.30 -9.57 76.57
C GLU A 1044 -95.71 -8.46 77.55
N VAL A 1045 -95.53 -7.18 77.20
CA VAL A 1045 -95.95 -6.05 78.05
C VAL A 1045 -97.47 -6.03 78.21
N LEU A 1046 -98.24 -6.14 77.12
CA LEU A 1046 -99.71 -6.14 77.18
C LEU A 1046 -100.25 -7.34 77.97
N HIS A 1047 -99.66 -8.53 77.79
CA HIS A 1047 -100.02 -9.72 78.56
C HIS A 1047 -99.76 -9.52 80.06
N ASN A 1048 -98.63 -8.90 80.42
CA ASN A 1048 -98.33 -8.57 81.81
C ASN A 1048 -99.31 -7.54 82.39
N VAL A 1049 -99.74 -6.56 81.60
CA VAL A 1049 -100.76 -5.59 82.02
C VAL A 1049 -102.09 -6.30 82.33
N VAL A 1050 -102.63 -7.10 81.40
CA VAL A 1050 -103.92 -7.80 81.60
C VAL A 1050 -103.88 -8.73 82.82
N LYS A 1051 -102.77 -9.44 83.02
CA LYS A 1051 -102.65 -10.46 84.08
C LYS A 1051 -102.37 -9.87 85.46
N HIS A 1052 -101.64 -8.75 85.54
CA HIS A 1052 -101.05 -8.30 86.80
C HIS A 1052 -101.44 -6.89 87.25
N SER A 1053 -101.77 -5.97 86.33
CA SER A 1053 -101.92 -4.54 86.67
C SER A 1053 -103.23 -4.20 87.39
N GLY A 1054 -104.34 -4.84 87.01
CA GLY A 1054 -105.69 -4.40 87.37
C GLY A 1054 -106.09 -3.05 86.74
N ALA A 1055 -105.39 -2.62 85.68
CA ALA A 1055 -105.61 -1.36 84.99
C ALA A 1055 -106.98 -1.31 84.30
N ARG A 1056 -107.59 -0.12 84.29
CA ARG A 1056 -108.80 0.21 83.52
C ARG A 1056 -108.46 0.84 82.19
N THR A 1057 -107.30 1.46 82.09
CA THR A 1057 -106.85 2.20 80.91
C THR A 1057 -105.39 1.88 80.61
N VAL A 1058 -105.09 1.64 79.33
CA VAL A 1058 -103.73 1.45 78.83
C VAL A 1058 -103.51 2.35 77.63
N SER A 1059 -102.37 3.03 77.59
CA SER A 1059 -101.96 3.84 76.45
C SER A 1059 -100.67 3.32 75.83
N LEU A 1060 -100.64 3.23 74.50
CA LEU A 1060 -99.44 2.91 73.72
C LEU A 1060 -99.07 4.11 72.86
N HIS A 1061 -97.85 4.60 73.05
CA HIS A 1061 -97.29 5.77 72.40
C HIS A 1061 -96.09 5.36 71.57
N LEU A 1062 -96.14 5.65 70.27
CA LEU A 1062 -95.02 5.50 69.35
C LEU A 1062 -94.56 6.87 68.89
N ARG A 1063 -93.27 7.17 69.03
CA ARG A 1063 -92.68 8.42 68.54
C ARG A 1063 -91.29 8.16 67.97
N HIS A 1064 -91.00 8.81 66.85
CA HIS A 1064 -89.68 8.78 66.23
C HIS A 1064 -89.04 10.17 66.37
N VAL A 1065 -87.85 10.25 66.98
CA VAL A 1065 -87.10 11.51 67.18
C VAL A 1065 -85.63 11.23 66.93
N GLU A 1066 -85.00 12.02 66.04
CA GLU A 1066 -83.54 12.00 65.78
C GLU A 1066 -82.96 10.58 65.56
N GLY A 1067 -83.62 9.75 64.75
CA GLY A 1067 -83.14 8.39 64.44
C GLY A 1067 -83.31 7.39 65.58
N THR A 1068 -84.13 7.70 66.58
CA THR A 1068 -84.50 6.78 67.67
C THR A 1068 -86.01 6.61 67.73
N LEU A 1069 -86.46 5.35 67.70
CA LEU A 1069 -87.84 4.95 67.94
C LEU A 1069 -88.08 4.78 69.44
N PHE A 1070 -89.09 5.46 69.96
CA PHE A 1070 -89.57 5.28 71.32
C PHE A 1070 -90.93 4.58 71.27
N LEU A 1071 -91.03 3.44 71.95
CA LEU A 1071 -92.27 2.70 72.19
C LEU A 1071 -92.56 2.75 73.69
N GLU A 1072 -93.62 3.43 74.07
CA GLU A 1072 -94.02 3.68 75.45
C GLU A 1072 -95.39 3.06 75.71
N ILE A 1073 -95.50 2.14 76.67
CA ILE A 1073 -96.77 1.51 77.07
C ILE A 1073 -97.02 1.84 78.55
N GLU A 1074 -98.13 2.49 78.85
CA GLU A 1074 -98.49 2.95 80.20
C GLU A 1074 -99.83 2.39 80.65
N ASP A 1075 -99.92 1.89 81.88
CA ASP A 1075 -101.14 1.42 82.54
C ASP A 1075 -101.52 2.29 83.75
N ASP A 1076 -102.80 2.37 84.11
CA ASP A 1076 -103.32 3.11 85.29
C ASP A 1076 -103.55 2.23 86.54
N GLY A 1077 -102.96 1.02 86.56
CA GLY A 1077 -103.15 0.00 87.59
C GLY A 1077 -102.31 0.19 88.85
N LYS A 1078 -101.97 -0.92 89.52
CA LYS A 1078 -101.28 -0.88 90.84
C LYS A 1078 -99.78 -0.58 90.80
N GLY A 1079 -99.14 -0.56 89.63
CA GLY A 1079 -97.70 -0.35 89.45
C GLY A 1079 -96.81 -1.55 89.82
N ILE A 1080 -95.54 -1.49 89.42
CA ILE A 1080 -94.49 -2.45 89.82
C ILE A 1080 -93.76 -1.85 91.03
N GLY A 1081 -94.01 -2.37 92.25
CA GLY A 1081 -93.34 -1.91 93.48
C GLY A 1081 -91.80 -2.09 93.46
N ALA A 1082 -91.09 -1.50 94.43
CA ALA A 1082 -89.63 -1.60 94.55
C ALA A 1082 -89.15 -3.07 94.61
N PRO A 1083 -87.99 -3.40 94.01
CA PRO A 1083 -87.59 -4.79 93.80
C PRO A 1083 -87.08 -5.45 95.10
N GLU A 1084 -87.99 -5.95 95.93
CA GLU A 1084 -87.66 -6.82 97.05
C GLU A 1084 -87.78 -8.31 96.64
N GLY A 1085 -86.66 -9.02 96.66
CA GLY A 1085 -86.52 -10.47 96.87
C GLY A 1085 -87.49 -11.42 96.16
N HIS A 1086 -87.02 -12.02 95.05
CA HIS A 1086 -87.43 -13.34 94.53
C HIS A 1086 -88.93 -13.65 94.40
N ARG A 1087 -89.57 -13.12 93.35
CA ARG A 1087 -90.71 -13.78 92.70
C ARG A 1087 -90.32 -14.20 91.28
N HIS A 1088 -90.39 -15.51 91.02
CA HIS A 1088 -90.04 -16.15 89.76
C HIS A 1088 -90.97 -15.71 88.62
N GLY A 1089 -90.50 -14.80 87.77
CA GLY A 1089 -91.14 -14.44 86.51
C GLY A 1089 -90.10 -13.95 85.50
N ASN A 1090 -89.86 -14.71 84.43
CA ASN A 1090 -88.84 -14.38 83.41
C ASN A 1090 -89.26 -13.24 82.45
N GLY A 1091 -90.49 -12.73 82.54
CA GLY A 1091 -91.06 -11.77 81.58
C GLY A 1091 -90.25 -10.47 81.43
N LEU A 1092 -89.92 -9.80 82.55
CA LEU A 1092 -89.17 -8.54 82.52
C LEU A 1092 -87.72 -8.71 82.01
N ASN A 1093 -87.06 -9.83 82.35
CA ASN A 1093 -85.73 -10.16 81.84
C ASN A 1093 -85.75 -10.47 80.34
N ASN A 1094 -86.80 -11.14 79.85
CA ASN A 1094 -86.98 -11.41 78.43
C ASN A 1094 -87.20 -10.12 77.64
N ILE A 1095 -87.99 -9.17 78.17
CA ILE A 1095 -88.16 -7.84 77.57
C ILE A 1095 -86.80 -7.12 77.48
N ARG A 1096 -86.01 -7.09 78.56
CA ARG A 1096 -84.68 -6.45 78.56
C ARG A 1096 -83.71 -7.11 77.56
N LYS A 1097 -83.65 -8.44 77.50
CA LYS A 1097 -82.79 -9.16 76.54
C LYS A 1097 -83.16 -8.86 75.10
N ARG A 1098 -84.45 -8.81 74.78
CA ARG A 1098 -84.93 -8.48 73.42
C ARG A 1098 -84.67 -7.02 73.07
N ALA A 1099 -84.85 -6.10 74.02
CA ALA A 1099 -84.50 -4.68 73.83
C ALA A 1099 -83.01 -4.51 73.50
N LEU A 1100 -82.13 -5.20 74.24
CA LEU A 1100 -80.68 -5.18 74.00
C LEU A 1100 -80.33 -5.81 72.63
N ALA A 1101 -80.97 -6.92 72.26
CA ALA A 1101 -80.77 -7.59 70.97
C ALA A 1101 -81.21 -6.72 69.78
N SER A 1102 -82.14 -5.79 69.98
CA SER A 1102 -82.50 -4.76 69.00
C SER A 1102 -81.57 -3.53 69.01
N GLY A 1103 -80.51 -3.51 69.83
CA GLY A 1103 -79.61 -2.34 69.97
C GLY A 1103 -80.19 -1.20 70.82
N GLY A 1104 -81.27 -1.45 71.56
CA GLY A 1104 -82.01 -0.48 72.35
C GLY A 1104 -81.96 -0.73 73.86
N THR A 1105 -82.64 0.14 74.60
CA THR A 1105 -82.77 0.09 76.07
C THR A 1105 -84.23 0.08 76.48
N CYS A 1106 -84.58 -0.61 77.57
CA CYS A 1106 -85.94 -0.68 78.09
C CYS A 1106 -85.96 -0.34 79.58
N ASP A 1107 -86.71 0.70 79.93
CA ASP A 1107 -86.89 1.19 81.29
C ASP A 1107 -88.31 0.89 81.78
N PHE A 1108 -88.44 0.53 83.06
CA PHE A 1108 -89.72 0.37 83.75
C PHE A 1108 -89.82 1.50 84.77
N LEU A 1109 -90.77 2.40 84.57
CA LEU A 1109 -90.94 3.63 85.33
C LEU A 1109 -92.32 3.63 86.02
N PRO A 1110 -92.52 4.37 87.12
CA PRO A 1110 -93.86 4.63 87.65
C PRO A 1110 -94.73 5.34 86.61
N GLY A 1111 -96.03 5.04 86.58
CA GLY A 1111 -96.98 5.74 85.72
C GLY A 1111 -97.01 7.25 86.00
N SER A 1112 -97.26 8.05 84.98
CA SER A 1112 -97.22 9.52 85.00
C SER A 1112 -98.24 10.16 85.96
N SER A 1113 -99.30 9.42 86.33
CA SER A 1113 -100.29 9.82 87.34
C SER A 1113 -99.91 9.45 88.78
N GLY A 1114 -98.75 8.82 89.00
CA GLY A 1114 -98.32 8.25 90.28
C GLY A 1114 -98.96 6.90 90.61
N ARG A 1115 -99.85 6.38 89.76
CA ARG A 1115 -100.40 5.02 89.78
C ARG A 1115 -100.05 4.31 88.47
N GLY A 1116 -99.87 3.00 88.52
CA GLY A 1116 -99.55 2.16 87.36
C GLY A 1116 -98.07 2.14 86.96
N THR A 1117 -97.79 1.63 85.76
CA THR A 1117 -96.43 1.42 85.23
C THR A 1117 -96.29 1.99 83.82
N LEU A 1118 -95.17 2.64 83.54
CA LEU A 1118 -94.73 3.02 82.20
C LEU A 1118 -93.55 2.14 81.76
N VAL A 1119 -93.73 1.39 80.68
CA VAL A 1119 -92.64 0.66 79.99
C VAL A 1119 -92.17 1.51 78.82
N ARG A 1120 -90.92 1.99 78.86
CA ARG A 1120 -90.33 2.83 77.82
C ARG A 1120 -89.19 2.08 77.13
N LEU A 1121 -89.37 1.78 75.85
CA LEU A 1121 -88.36 1.19 74.97
C LEU A 1121 -87.79 2.27 74.05
N ARG A 1122 -86.45 2.32 73.92
CA ARG A 1122 -85.72 3.22 73.01
C ARG A 1122 -84.84 2.39 72.08
N VAL A 1123 -85.02 2.48 70.77
CA VAL A 1123 -84.23 1.71 69.79
C VAL A 1123 -83.77 2.61 68.63
N PRO A 1124 -82.48 2.59 68.25
CA PRO A 1124 -82.01 3.35 67.09
C PRO A 1124 -82.55 2.78 65.77
N VAL A 1125 -83.06 3.66 64.92
CA VAL A 1125 -83.54 3.38 63.55
C VAL A 1125 -82.91 4.40 62.61
N HIS A 1126 -82.02 3.95 61.71
CA HIS A 1126 -81.24 4.85 60.86
C HIS A 1126 -81.96 5.10 59.53
N SER A 1127 -82.10 6.37 59.13
CA SER A 1127 -82.53 6.73 57.78
C SER A 1127 -81.37 6.57 56.79
N PRO A 1128 -81.57 5.93 55.62
CA PRO A 1128 -80.49 5.58 54.68
C PRO A 1128 -80.04 6.75 53.79
N ASN A 1129 -79.82 7.94 54.34
CA ASN A 1129 -79.24 9.06 53.59
C ASN A 1129 -78.32 9.89 54.49
N LEU A 1130 -77.03 9.53 54.51
CA LEU A 1130 -75.88 10.39 54.77
C LEU A 1130 -74.62 9.58 54.44
N SER A 1131 -74.12 9.75 53.21
CA SER A 1131 -72.76 9.32 52.85
C SER A 1131 -71.75 10.17 53.66
N PRO A 1132 -70.68 9.58 54.23
CA PRO A 1132 -69.54 10.37 54.69
C PRO A 1132 -68.74 10.88 53.47
N PRO A 1133 -68.14 12.08 53.55
CA PRO A 1133 -67.53 12.75 52.40
C PRO A 1133 -66.16 12.16 52.04
N PRO A 1134 -65.74 12.25 50.77
CA PRO A 1134 -64.48 12.88 50.38
C PRO A 1134 -64.62 14.41 50.31
#